data_AF-A0A954JMV7-F1
#
_entry.id   AF-A0A954JMV7-F1
#
_cell.length_a   1.000
_cell.length_b   1.000
_cell.length_c   1.000
_cell.angle_alpha   90.00
_cell.angle_beta   90.00
_cell.angle_gamma   90.00
#
_symmetry.space_group_name_H-M   'P 1'
#
loop_
_entity.id
_entity.type
_entity.pdbx_description
1 polymer ?
#
loop_
_entity_poly.entity_id
_entity_poly.type
_entity_poly.pdbx_seq_one_letter_code
_entity_poly.pdbx_strand_id
1 'polypeptide(L)'
;MSLSHSPWRGRTLLVVLMFGLSAGLGWIYAQRDQDMVPPESLIPMESVIYCQFDGAMLHDGAYRQTAAYQALNESGLMDAIENVLKSLAEQNPDAREALEAMKHLQDHGLSLGIAVEPPQQGPPRAWGVIVVHDAAEGVEFLEDLVRRAKPPEDALGEMKLRGRTIRTVQVPNAPVELGWWAEQGHLLIAVGMNAFESALEVADGNRDDVTHNPLWRKYGADGFDFAVNSSAWFHFGALREMFGEMPVPVPARGRNEAVTVNNLLATVGLDRLNSIACVTGYKGKSCWSEVFVDAEEGREGLLGLIDQPSMALEDLPPIPAGQTGILINSFDWPKFYDTVEQLIGNVSEFAPPDFEDQIQEGMRRFENGVGISVEEVFAPLGHINCLYTDTNQGMFGLGSIAVMSLKDADQAQNNLNAILETVKRESRGEVETRVMEMHGATLTIVEIPKFPVFNPTIAITDDWMIVGLVSQAVQAELLRIEGSLPSYDLAGLHADAWDELPKEFTSLTIIDPRDTYAAFLGFAPSMVGFIEMGLKEEGAVPRDFELPFNPADIPPVELVTAPLFVNIAMNTVDENGLHTYSRSSLPGIPIIGGGDGGTAIATTGVLVALLLPAVQSARTAARDAQSKINLKQIALALHNYHDVYESFPPGTIENANLPVDERLSWMVPILPFIDQQSLWTLINMKEAWNSDANFDALTEDIPSFLNPNSPEKTYEGYPVTGYVGIGGVGEDAPELPANHRRAGIFGYNRVTRIRDITDGTSNTMMTSEASDHGPWSAGGYSTIRAFTEVPYINGPDNIGNPWSPRGTNVGMADGSVRTVNEDIDPSVIEAMATINGGERVDFDF
;
A
#
# COMPACT_ATOMS: atom_id res chain seq x y z
N MET A 1 1.55 29.50 16.76
CA MET A 1 2.81 29.69 16.01
C MET A 1 2.60 29.09 14.62
N SER A 2 2.71 29.87 13.55
CA SER A 2 2.23 29.50 12.20
C SER A 2 3.13 28.46 11.52
N LEU A 3 2.59 27.28 11.22
CA LEU A 3 3.19 26.26 10.34
C LEU A 3 2.47 26.21 8.98
N SER A 4 2.18 27.38 8.39
CA SER A 4 1.76 27.48 6.98
C SER A 4 2.69 28.46 6.28
N HIS A 5 3.21 28.06 5.11
CA HIS A 5 4.27 28.70 4.32
C HIS A 5 5.70 28.24 4.62
N SER A 6 5.99 26.99 4.29
CA SER A 6 7.35 26.60 3.90
C SER A 6 7.39 26.43 2.37
N PRO A 7 8.26 27.19 1.65
CA PRO A 7 8.45 27.06 0.19
C PRO A 7 9.10 25.73 -0.23
N TRP A 8 9.35 24.82 0.72
CA TRP A 8 10.04 23.55 0.50
C TRP A 8 9.18 22.44 -0.09
N ARG A 9 7.84 22.48 0.03
CA ARG A 9 6.99 21.33 -0.36
C ARG A 9 6.96 21.03 -1.86
N GLY A 10 6.99 22.04 -2.73
CA GLY A 10 6.98 21.81 -4.20
C GLY A 10 8.32 21.29 -4.73
N ARG A 11 9.43 21.91 -4.31
CA ARG A 11 10.78 21.53 -4.75
C ARG A 11 11.25 20.18 -4.18
N THR A 12 10.91 19.87 -2.93
CA THR A 12 11.29 18.59 -2.32
C THR A 12 10.48 17.43 -2.87
N LEU A 13 9.19 17.64 -3.23
CA LEU A 13 8.38 16.60 -3.85
C LEU A 13 8.82 16.33 -5.29
N LEU A 14 9.22 17.35 -6.05
CA LEU A 14 9.76 17.19 -7.41
C LEU A 14 11.14 16.53 -7.41
N VAL A 15 11.98 16.88 -6.43
CA VAL A 15 13.26 16.21 -6.17
C VAL A 15 12.99 14.77 -5.74
N VAL A 16 12.10 14.47 -4.79
CA VAL A 16 11.76 13.09 -4.37
C VAL A 16 11.08 12.28 -5.48
N LEU A 17 10.25 12.88 -6.34
CA LEU A 17 9.64 12.23 -7.50
C LEU A 17 10.65 12.00 -8.62
N MET A 18 11.58 12.93 -8.86
CA MET A 18 12.70 12.72 -9.79
C MET A 18 13.75 11.77 -9.23
N PHE A 19 13.95 11.73 -7.90
CA PHE A 19 14.77 10.75 -7.18
C PHE A 19 14.11 9.38 -7.17
N GLY A 20 12.78 9.28 -7.17
CA GLY A 20 12.04 8.03 -7.34
C GLY A 20 12.06 7.53 -8.79
N LEU A 21 12.00 8.44 -9.76
CA LEU A 21 12.19 8.14 -11.19
C LEU A 21 13.65 7.80 -11.52
N SER A 22 14.64 8.45 -10.89
CA SER A 22 16.06 8.13 -11.04
C SER A 22 16.50 6.95 -10.16
N ALA A 23 15.82 6.65 -9.05
CA ALA A 23 16.01 5.38 -8.32
C ALA A 23 15.43 4.20 -9.10
N GLY A 24 14.44 4.43 -9.96
CA GLY A 24 13.91 3.43 -10.89
C GLY A 24 14.65 3.34 -12.23
N LEU A 25 15.35 4.40 -12.67
CA LEU A 25 16.10 4.45 -13.94
C LEU A 25 17.64 4.46 -13.79
N GLY A 26 18.16 4.62 -12.57
CA GLY A 26 19.55 5.05 -12.30
C GLY A 26 20.36 4.05 -11.49
N TRP A 27 20.30 2.78 -11.87
CA TRP A 27 21.25 1.75 -11.41
C TRP A 27 22.14 1.28 -12.56
N ILE A 28 23.00 2.15 -13.07
CA ILE A 28 24.22 1.73 -13.78
C ILE A 28 25.20 2.92 -13.76
N TYR A 29 26.50 2.73 -13.56
CA TYR A 29 27.68 3.28 -14.29
C TYR A 29 28.85 3.61 -13.34
N ALA A 30 29.98 2.90 -13.45
CA ALA A 30 31.37 3.39 -13.26
C ALA A 30 32.45 2.82 -12.20
N GLN A 31 33.80 2.98 -12.44
CA GLN A 31 35.05 2.17 -12.10
C GLN A 31 35.55 2.41 -10.70
N ARG A 32 36.23 1.37 -10.18
CA ARG A 32 37.15 1.47 -9.07
C ARG A 32 38.63 1.36 -9.46
N ASP A 33 39.47 2.11 -8.75
CA ASP A 33 40.93 2.02 -8.81
C ASP A 33 41.45 0.80 -8.02
N GLN A 34 42.41 0.06 -8.58
CA GLN A 34 42.78 -1.30 -8.14
C GLN A 34 43.67 -1.36 -6.87
N ASP A 35 44.07 -0.22 -6.32
CA ASP A 35 45.08 -0.12 -5.24
C ASP A 35 44.49 -0.02 -3.81
N MET A 36 43.18 -0.24 -3.63
CA MET A 36 42.44 0.06 -2.40
C MET A 36 41.95 -1.18 -1.65
N VAL A 37 41.81 -1.09 -0.33
CA VAL A 37 41.31 -2.21 0.49
C VAL A 37 39.82 -2.47 0.14
N PRO A 38 39.37 -3.72 -0.04
CA PRO A 38 37.98 -4.01 -0.38
C PRO A 38 37.00 -3.48 0.70
N PRO A 39 35.90 -2.77 0.34
CA PRO A 39 34.94 -2.16 1.27
C PRO A 39 34.26 -3.20 2.16
N GLU A 40 34.18 -4.44 1.70
CA GLU A 40 33.63 -5.59 2.40
C GLU A 40 34.41 -5.91 3.68
N SER A 41 35.72 -5.61 3.70
CA SER A 41 36.55 -5.74 4.90
C SER A 41 36.18 -4.75 6.01
N LEU A 42 35.35 -3.74 5.70
CA LEU A 42 34.83 -2.76 6.66
C LEU A 42 33.40 -3.07 7.10
N ILE A 43 32.79 -4.14 6.57
CA ILE A 43 31.43 -4.58 6.91
C ILE A 43 31.51 -5.73 7.91
N PRO A 44 30.73 -5.73 9.01
CA PRO A 44 30.79 -6.80 10.01
C PRO A 44 30.30 -8.14 9.47
N MET A 45 30.95 -9.22 9.90
CA MET A 45 30.58 -10.62 9.61
C MET A 45 29.12 -10.92 9.96
N GLU A 46 28.63 -10.39 11.08
CA GLU A 46 27.31 -10.68 11.63
C GLU A 46 26.18 -9.85 11.00
N SER A 47 26.42 -9.29 9.81
CA SER A 47 25.42 -8.52 9.07
C SER A 47 24.19 -9.37 8.76
N VAL A 48 23.07 -9.06 9.43
CA VAL A 48 21.75 -9.66 9.15
C VAL A 48 21.10 -9.03 7.93
N ILE A 49 21.43 -7.79 7.62
CA ILE A 49 21.10 -7.14 6.35
C ILE A 49 22.42 -6.74 5.70
N TYR A 50 22.61 -7.13 4.46
CA TYR A 50 23.73 -6.72 3.64
C TYR A 50 23.23 -6.23 2.30
N CYS A 51 23.85 -5.19 1.79
CA CYS A 51 23.65 -4.72 0.43
C CYS A 51 24.98 -4.21 -0.10
N GLN A 52 25.33 -4.63 -1.30
CA GLN A 52 26.49 -4.17 -2.02
C GLN A 52 26.09 -3.81 -3.43
N PHE A 53 26.64 -2.70 -3.87
CA PHE A 53 26.71 -2.30 -5.26
C PHE A 53 28.14 -1.88 -5.53
N ASP A 54 28.77 -2.51 -6.51
CA ASP A 54 30.21 -2.36 -6.81
C ASP A 54 30.54 -1.07 -7.60
N GLY A 55 29.52 -0.36 -8.09
CA GLY A 55 29.72 0.66 -9.10
C GLY A 55 30.00 0.01 -10.46
N ALA A 56 29.51 0.61 -11.54
CA ALA A 56 29.40 -0.15 -12.80
C ALA A 56 30.60 -0.14 -13.78
N MET A 57 31.71 0.53 -13.51
CA MET A 57 32.95 0.45 -14.30
C MET A 57 33.88 -0.60 -13.73
N LEU A 58 33.67 -1.14 -12.52
CA LEU A 58 34.21 -2.48 -12.20
C LEU A 58 33.72 -3.50 -13.24
N HIS A 59 32.55 -3.25 -13.83
CA HIS A 59 31.89 -4.11 -14.80
C HIS A 59 31.72 -3.47 -16.19
N ASP A 60 32.44 -2.40 -16.54
CA ASP A 60 32.23 -1.65 -17.81
C ASP A 60 32.36 -2.56 -19.04
N GLY A 61 33.33 -3.47 -19.04
CA GLY A 61 33.51 -4.43 -20.13
C GLY A 61 32.33 -5.38 -20.32
N ALA A 62 31.67 -5.79 -19.23
CA ALA A 62 30.47 -6.63 -19.29
C ALA A 62 29.24 -5.78 -19.64
N TYR A 63 29.13 -4.59 -19.06
CA TYR A 63 28.01 -3.69 -19.28
C TYR A 63 27.91 -3.19 -20.72
N ARG A 64 29.03 -2.86 -21.38
CA ARG A 64 29.06 -2.45 -22.79
C ARG A 64 28.50 -3.49 -23.77
N GLN A 65 28.41 -4.75 -23.36
CA GLN A 65 27.84 -5.83 -24.17
C GLN A 65 26.31 -5.87 -24.09
N THR A 66 25.71 -5.18 -23.11
CA THR A 66 24.27 -5.22 -22.84
C THR A 66 23.45 -4.44 -23.87
N ALA A 67 22.21 -4.88 -24.07
CA ALA A 67 21.20 -4.10 -24.78
C ALA A 67 20.93 -2.77 -24.09
N ALA A 68 21.03 -2.72 -22.76
CA ALA A 68 20.86 -1.50 -21.99
C ALA A 68 21.88 -0.43 -22.38
N TYR A 69 23.16 -0.80 -22.53
CA TYR A 69 24.19 0.15 -22.97
C TYR A 69 23.92 0.71 -24.36
N GLN A 70 23.54 -0.15 -25.29
CA GLN A 70 23.22 0.25 -26.66
C GLN A 70 21.98 1.17 -26.69
N ALA A 71 20.94 0.81 -25.93
CA ALA A 71 19.68 1.54 -25.85
C ALA A 71 19.81 2.90 -25.16
N LEU A 72 20.62 2.98 -24.09
CA LEU A 72 20.69 4.14 -23.22
C LEU A 72 21.87 5.05 -23.59
N ASN A 73 23.08 4.49 -23.75
CA ASN A 73 24.28 5.26 -23.99
C ASN A 73 24.59 5.44 -25.49
N GLU A 74 24.60 4.37 -26.29
CA GLU A 74 24.94 4.50 -27.72
C GLU A 74 23.86 5.24 -28.52
N SER A 75 22.60 5.18 -28.09
CA SER A 75 21.51 5.96 -28.69
C SER A 75 21.64 7.47 -28.40
N GLY A 76 22.38 7.87 -27.37
CA GLY A 76 22.46 9.25 -26.88
C GLY A 76 21.35 9.64 -25.89
N LEU A 77 20.46 8.71 -25.49
CA LEU A 77 19.38 9.02 -24.54
C LEU A 77 19.92 9.45 -23.16
N MET A 78 20.95 8.77 -22.65
CA MET A 78 21.59 9.12 -21.38
C MET A 78 22.32 10.45 -21.46
N ASP A 79 22.98 10.75 -22.58
CA ASP A 79 23.62 12.05 -22.77
C ASP A 79 22.58 13.18 -22.70
N ALA A 80 21.41 12.96 -23.30
CA ALA A 80 20.29 13.89 -23.24
C ALA A 80 19.81 14.10 -21.79
N ILE A 81 19.60 13.02 -21.03
CA ILE A 81 19.20 13.07 -19.61
C ILE A 81 20.27 13.76 -18.75
N GLU A 82 21.54 13.40 -18.91
CA GLU A 82 22.65 14.01 -18.18
C GLU A 82 22.75 15.50 -18.45
N ASN A 83 22.54 15.95 -19.69
CA ASN A 83 22.55 17.37 -20.02
C ASN A 83 21.42 18.13 -19.33
N VAL A 84 20.22 17.53 -19.23
CA VAL A 84 19.12 18.10 -18.43
C VAL A 84 19.52 18.23 -16.97
N LEU A 85 20.01 17.15 -16.38
CA LEU A 85 20.40 17.13 -14.96
C LEU A 85 21.52 18.14 -14.68
N LYS A 86 22.54 18.21 -15.53
CA LYS A 86 23.64 19.18 -15.44
C LYS A 86 23.12 20.61 -15.52
N SER A 87 22.24 20.92 -16.46
CA SER A 87 21.74 22.28 -16.62
C SER A 87 20.77 22.71 -15.51
N LEU A 88 19.97 21.80 -14.98
CA LEU A 88 19.17 22.03 -13.76
C LEU A 88 20.08 22.25 -12.53
N ALA A 89 21.16 21.47 -12.43
CA ALA A 89 22.16 21.61 -11.38
C ALA A 89 22.94 22.94 -11.45
N GLU A 90 23.26 23.45 -12.64
CA GLU A 90 23.95 24.74 -12.81
C GLU A 90 23.17 25.93 -12.23
N GLN A 91 21.84 25.80 -12.11
CA GLN A 91 20.96 26.84 -11.58
C GLN A 91 20.80 26.78 -10.06
N ASN A 92 21.24 25.69 -9.43
CA ASN A 92 21.15 25.50 -7.99
C ASN A 92 22.38 24.75 -7.47
N PRO A 93 23.30 25.43 -6.74
CA PRO A 93 24.50 24.81 -6.17
C PRO A 93 24.23 23.53 -5.37
N ASP A 94 23.12 23.47 -4.63
CA ASP A 94 22.73 22.27 -3.86
C ASP A 94 22.41 21.08 -4.77
N ALA A 95 21.78 21.33 -5.93
CA ALA A 95 21.46 20.29 -6.91
C ALA A 95 22.71 19.79 -7.65
N ARG A 96 23.71 20.65 -7.83
CA ARG A 96 25.01 20.26 -8.40
C ARG A 96 25.77 19.30 -7.49
N GLU A 97 25.89 19.64 -6.22
CA GLU A 97 26.60 18.76 -5.28
C GLU A 97 25.86 17.42 -5.09
N ALA A 98 24.52 17.44 -5.06
CA ALA A 98 23.73 16.21 -5.05
C ALA A 98 23.96 15.36 -6.31
N LEU A 99 24.06 15.98 -7.49
CA LEU A 99 24.38 15.30 -8.75
C LEU A 99 25.79 14.70 -8.74
N GLU A 100 26.78 15.42 -8.22
CA GLU A 100 28.16 14.95 -8.06
C GLU A 100 28.21 13.74 -7.09
N ALA A 101 27.48 13.79 -5.97
CA ALA A 101 27.38 12.67 -5.02
C ALA A 101 26.66 11.44 -5.60
N MET A 102 25.55 11.66 -6.33
CA MET A 102 24.86 10.58 -7.05
C MET A 102 25.78 9.93 -8.07
N LYS A 103 26.50 10.74 -8.85
CA LYS A 103 27.48 10.26 -9.82
C LYS A 103 28.60 9.48 -9.13
N HIS A 104 29.11 9.94 -7.97
CA HIS A 104 30.11 9.18 -7.22
C HIS A 104 29.59 7.80 -6.80
N LEU A 105 28.37 7.73 -6.25
CA LEU A 105 27.77 6.45 -5.84
C LEU A 105 27.56 5.51 -7.03
N GLN A 106 27.15 6.06 -8.17
CA GLN A 106 27.02 5.35 -9.44
C GLN A 106 28.39 4.80 -9.86
N ASP A 107 29.41 5.67 -9.84
CA ASP A 107 30.75 5.46 -10.36
C ASP A 107 31.65 4.63 -9.45
N HIS A 108 31.34 4.47 -8.18
CA HIS A 108 32.23 3.75 -7.27
C HIS A 108 31.52 2.71 -6.43
N GLY A 109 30.21 2.83 -6.25
CA GLY A 109 29.43 1.88 -5.47
C GLY A 109 29.33 2.22 -3.97
N LEU A 110 28.61 1.36 -3.27
CA LEU A 110 28.47 1.39 -1.81
C LEU A 110 28.26 -0.01 -1.26
N SER A 111 28.71 -0.24 -0.04
CA SER A 111 28.37 -1.43 0.75
C SER A 111 27.70 -1.01 2.04
N LEU A 112 26.70 -1.75 2.46
CA LEU A 112 25.97 -1.56 3.71
C LEU A 112 25.87 -2.89 4.44
N GLY A 113 26.08 -2.85 5.76
CA GLY A 113 25.82 -3.96 6.65
C GLY A 113 25.12 -3.49 7.91
N ILE A 114 24.11 -4.21 8.35
CA ILE A 114 23.45 -4.01 9.65
C ILE A 114 23.66 -5.28 10.46
N ALA A 115 24.35 -5.15 11.58
CA ALA A 115 24.55 -6.22 12.54
C ALA A 115 23.64 -6.01 13.75
N VAL A 116 23.25 -7.13 14.37
CA VAL A 116 22.54 -7.11 15.64
C VAL A 116 23.31 -7.97 16.60
N GLU A 117 23.59 -7.44 17.78
CA GLU A 117 24.30 -8.17 18.83
C GLU A 117 23.30 -8.74 19.85
N PRO A 118 23.53 -9.99 20.32
CA PRO A 118 22.66 -10.61 21.30
C PRO A 118 22.74 -9.84 22.63
N PRO A 119 21.62 -9.74 23.37
CA PRO A 119 21.58 -8.99 24.62
C PRO A 119 22.42 -9.70 25.70
N GLN A 120 23.65 -9.25 25.94
CA GLN A 120 24.45 -9.74 27.07
C GLN A 120 23.91 -9.21 28.42
N GLN A 121 23.35 -8.00 28.44
CA GLN A 121 22.57 -7.34 29.50
C GLN A 121 21.94 -6.05 28.92
N GLY A 122 20.61 -5.91 28.94
CA GLY A 122 19.89 -4.76 28.35
C GLY A 122 19.21 -5.06 27.00
N PRO A 123 18.63 -4.05 26.31
CA PRO A 123 18.00 -4.24 25.01
C PRO A 123 19.03 -4.66 23.94
N PRO A 124 18.61 -5.39 22.89
CA PRO A 124 19.50 -5.79 21.80
C PRO A 124 20.15 -4.57 21.15
N ARG A 125 21.41 -4.73 20.73
CA ARG A 125 22.18 -3.64 20.13
C ARG A 125 22.25 -3.83 18.63
N ALA A 126 21.42 -3.09 17.91
CA ALA A 126 21.52 -2.96 16.46
C ALA A 126 22.46 -1.79 16.12
N TRP A 127 23.36 -2.04 15.17
CA TRP A 127 24.22 -1.04 14.57
C TRP A 127 24.50 -1.40 13.12
N GLY A 128 24.86 -0.41 12.31
CA GLY A 128 25.17 -0.60 10.91
C GLY A 128 26.22 0.35 10.41
N VAL A 129 26.80 -0.02 9.29
CA VAL A 129 27.81 0.74 8.56
C VAL A 129 27.40 0.87 7.11
N ILE A 130 27.61 2.06 6.56
CA ILE A 130 27.57 2.35 5.13
C ILE A 130 28.98 2.75 4.74
N VAL A 131 29.51 2.07 3.74
CA VAL A 131 30.83 2.31 3.16
C VAL A 131 30.59 2.81 1.76
N VAL A 132 30.76 4.11 1.54
CA VAL A 132 30.76 4.67 0.20
C VAL A 132 32.16 4.46 -0.38
N HIS A 133 32.22 3.74 -1.49
CA HIS A 133 33.47 3.31 -2.09
C HIS A 133 34.23 4.53 -2.64
N ASP A 134 35.57 4.50 -2.58
CA ASP A 134 36.47 5.57 -3.04
C ASP A 134 36.10 7.02 -2.64
N ALA A 135 35.45 7.21 -1.48
CA ALA A 135 34.85 8.48 -1.11
C ALA A 135 35.51 9.16 0.10
N ALA A 136 36.77 8.85 0.45
CA ALA A 136 37.42 9.41 1.65
C ALA A 136 37.35 10.95 1.75
N GLU A 137 37.36 11.67 0.62
CA GLU A 137 37.22 13.13 0.59
C GLU A 137 35.79 13.62 0.90
N GLY A 138 34.80 12.74 0.81
CA GLY A 138 33.38 13.01 1.05
C GLY A 138 33.00 13.29 2.51
N VAL A 139 33.97 13.23 3.45
CA VAL A 139 33.75 13.56 4.87
C VAL A 139 33.28 15.00 5.04
N GLU A 140 33.92 15.94 4.35
CA GLU A 140 33.60 17.38 4.43
C GLU A 140 32.28 17.66 3.69
N PHE A 141 32.00 16.95 2.58
CA PHE A 141 30.73 17.05 1.87
C PHE A 141 29.54 16.65 2.75
N LEU A 142 29.61 15.50 3.44
CA LEU A 142 28.56 15.10 4.38
C LEU A 142 28.41 16.09 5.55
N GLU A 143 29.52 16.65 6.04
CA GLU A 143 29.47 17.67 7.09
C GLU A 143 28.73 18.93 6.63
N ASP A 144 29.04 19.43 5.45
CA ASP A 144 28.34 20.57 4.86
C ASP A 144 26.85 20.28 4.63
N LEU A 145 26.52 19.08 4.16
CA LEU A 145 25.14 18.64 3.96
C LEU A 145 24.36 18.66 5.30
N VAL A 146 24.94 18.10 6.36
CA VAL A 146 24.34 18.11 7.69
C VAL A 146 24.22 19.54 8.23
N ARG A 147 25.23 20.40 8.04
CA ARG A 147 25.17 21.82 8.46
C ARG A 147 24.02 22.57 7.77
N ARG A 148 23.76 22.29 6.49
CA ARG A 148 22.64 22.88 5.73
C ARG A 148 21.27 22.42 6.23
N ALA A 149 21.18 21.23 6.80
CA ALA A 149 19.96 20.74 7.45
C ALA A 149 19.61 21.50 8.76
N LYS A 150 20.46 22.43 9.20
CA LYS A 150 20.29 23.26 10.41
C LYS A 150 19.93 22.43 11.66
N PRO A 151 20.74 21.43 12.02
CA PRO A 151 20.57 20.75 13.29
C PRO A 151 20.75 21.75 14.44
N PRO A 152 20.29 21.42 15.67
CA PRO A 152 20.57 22.22 16.86
C PRO A 152 22.07 22.57 16.96
N GLU A 153 22.41 23.78 17.45
CA GLU A 153 23.80 24.30 17.45
C GLU A 153 24.81 23.38 18.17
N ASP A 154 24.34 22.52 19.08
CA ASP A 154 25.11 21.56 19.87
C ASP A 154 25.09 20.12 19.33
N ALA A 155 24.36 19.86 18.25
CA ALA A 155 24.19 18.50 17.74
C ALA A 155 25.41 18.02 16.92
N LEU A 156 26.10 18.90 16.20
CA LEU A 156 27.30 18.55 15.42
C LEU A 156 28.55 18.54 16.31
N GLY A 157 29.31 17.46 16.27
CA GLY A 157 30.52 17.27 17.07
C GLY A 157 31.68 16.64 16.30
N GLU A 158 32.83 16.63 16.96
CA GLU A 158 34.01 15.88 16.55
C GLU A 158 34.48 15.05 17.76
N MET A 159 34.82 13.79 17.54
CA MET A 159 35.45 12.95 18.56
C MET A 159 36.69 12.26 18.01
N LYS A 160 37.65 11.99 18.90
CA LYS A 160 38.81 11.16 18.58
C LYS A 160 38.68 9.80 19.22
N LEU A 161 38.75 8.75 18.42
CA LEU A 161 38.59 7.37 18.86
C LEU A 161 39.60 6.48 18.14
N ARG A 162 40.38 5.68 18.89
CA ARG A 162 41.41 4.76 18.36
C ARG A 162 42.32 5.38 17.29
N GLY A 163 42.68 6.65 17.44
CA GLY A 163 43.54 7.40 16.51
C GLY A 163 42.83 8.03 15.30
N ARG A 164 41.53 7.80 15.12
CA ARG A 164 40.69 8.40 14.07
C ARG A 164 40.00 9.65 14.57
N THR A 165 39.70 10.57 13.66
CA THR A 165 38.80 11.70 13.90
C THR A 165 37.46 11.38 13.28
N ILE A 166 36.41 11.30 14.10
CA ILE A 166 35.05 10.98 13.69
C ILE A 166 34.19 12.24 13.80
N ARG A 167 33.52 12.61 12.70
CA ARG A 167 32.46 13.62 12.70
C ARG A 167 31.20 12.99 13.27
N THR A 168 30.53 13.65 14.21
CA THR A 168 29.37 13.08 14.90
C THR A 168 28.18 14.01 14.86
N VAL A 169 26.98 13.41 14.93
CA VAL A 169 25.73 14.10 15.14
C VAL A 169 25.02 13.48 16.33
N GLN A 170 24.75 14.29 17.36
CA GLN A 170 23.93 13.86 18.47
C GLN A 170 22.48 13.74 18.03
N VAL A 171 21.89 12.57 18.27
CA VAL A 171 20.46 12.33 18.10
C VAL A 171 19.76 12.64 19.42
N PRO A 172 18.92 13.69 19.51
CA PRO A 172 18.26 14.05 20.77
C PRO A 172 17.39 12.91 21.28
N ASN A 173 17.46 12.63 22.58
CA ASN A 173 16.63 11.64 23.29
C ASN A 173 16.74 10.18 22.79
N ALA A 174 17.82 9.81 22.09
CA ALA A 174 18.05 8.44 21.64
C ALA A 174 19.49 7.96 21.95
N PRO A 175 19.70 6.72 22.41
CA PRO A 175 21.02 6.13 22.63
C PRO A 175 21.64 5.65 21.31
N VAL A 176 21.62 6.49 20.28
CA VAL A 176 22.07 6.16 18.91
C VAL A 176 23.28 7.02 18.59
N GLU A 177 24.38 6.37 18.23
CA GLU A 177 25.55 6.99 17.64
C GLU A 177 25.30 7.19 16.14
N LEU A 178 25.66 8.36 15.62
CA LEU A 178 25.66 8.66 14.19
C LEU A 178 26.92 9.47 13.89
N GLY A 179 27.76 8.97 12.98
CA GLY A 179 29.01 9.63 12.65
C GLY A 179 29.67 9.06 11.41
N TRP A 180 30.61 9.82 10.84
CA TRP A 180 31.30 9.47 9.61
C TRP A 180 32.76 9.93 9.62
N TRP A 181 33.59 9.21 8.88
CA TRP A 181 35.02 9.51 8.71
C TRP A 181 35.59 8.82 7.47
N ALA A 182 36.81 9.18 7.11
CA ALA A 182 37.57 8.51 6.07
C ALA A 182 38.27 7.27 6.66
N GLU A 183 37.96 6.08 6.16
CA GLU A 183 38.58 4.83 6.59
C GLU A 183 39.09 4.07 5.37
N GLN A 184 40.41 3.78 5.35
CA GLN A 184 41.04 2.98 4.29
C GLN A 184 40.73 3.47 2.86
N GLY A 185 40.51 4.78 2.71
CA GLY A 185 40.22 5.45 1.45
C GLY A 185 38.74 5.42 1.03
N HIS A 186 37.86 4.92 1.90
CA HIS A 186 36.41 4.99 1.78
C HIS A 186 35.82 6.05 2.72
N LEU A 187 34.57 6.46 2.46
CA LEU A 187 33.77 7.18 3.44
C LEU A 187 32.93 6.17 4.22
N LEU A 188 33.22 6.06 5.50
CA LEU A 188 32.48 5.18 6.40
C LEU A 188 31.51 6.00 7.22
N ILE A 189 30.25 5.56 7.25
CA ILE A 189 29.15 6.15 8.03
C ILE A 189 28.66 5.05 8.96
N ALA A 190 28.75 5.28 10.28
CA ALA A 190 28.33 4.32 11.29
C ALA A 190 27.12 4.86 12.05
N VAL A 191 26.10 4.00 12.25
CA VAL A 191 24.84 4.35 12.90
C VAL A 191 24.39 3.24 13.86
N GLY A 192 23.95 3.59 15.06
CA GLY A 192 23.32 2.66 16.00
C GLY A 192 23.95 2.64 17.39
N MET A 193 23.71 1.58 18.15
CA MET A 193 24.25 1.45 19.51
C MET A 193 25.70 0.97 19.48
N ASN A 194 26.63 1.74 20.05
CA ASN A 194 28.08 1.44 20.07
C ASN A 194 28.67 1.26 18.65
N ALA A 195 28.08 1.93 17.66
CA ALA A 195 28.42 1.76 16.26
C ALA A 195 29.86 2.16 15.95
N PHE A 196 30.42 3.17 16.62
CA PHE A 196 31.78 3.66 16.33
C PHE A 196 32.85 2.66 16.75
N GLU A 197 32.77 2.14 17.99
CA GLU A 197 33.72 1.12 18.46
C GLU A 197 33.59 -0.15 17.63
N SER A 198 32.37 -0.62 17.38
CA SER A 198 32.14 -1.85 16.61
C SER A 198 32.64 -1.75 15.17
N ALA A 199 32.41 -0.62 14.48
CA ALA A 199 32.93 -0.39 13.14
C ALA A 199 34.47 -0.32 13.10
N LEU A 200 35.09 0.31 14.10
CA LEU A 200 36.55 0.38 14.19
C LEU A 200 37.19 -0.97 14.55
N GLU A 201 36.51 -1.83 15.31
CA GLU A 201 36.97 -3.20 15.57
C GLU A 201 37.05 -4.03 14.28
N VAL A 202 36.06 -3.90 13.40
CA VAL A 202 36.07 -4.52 12.06
C VAL A 202 37.19 -3.92 11.21
N ALA A 203 37.25 -2.59 11.11
CA ALA A 203 38.27 -1.91 10.32
C ALA A 203 39.72 -2.19 10.77
N ASP A 204 39.95 -2.40 12.07
CA ASP A 204 41.25 -2.80 12.62
C ASP A 204 41.58 -4.29 12.45
N GLY A 205 40.64 -5.10 11.92
CA GLY A 205 40.77 -6.55 11.80
C GLY A 205 40.70 -7.31 13.13
N ASN A 206 40.14 -6.69 14.18
CA ASN A 206 39.92 -7.35 15.49
C ASN A 206 38.58 -8.07 15.57
N ARG A 207 37.67 -7.79 14.63
CA ARG A 207 36.39 -8.45 14.44
C ARG A 207 36.31 -8.92 12.99
N ASP A 208 35.77 -10.11 12.78
CA ASP A 208 35.65 -10.69 11.44
C ASP A 208 34.74 -9.82 10.55
N ASP A 209 35.12 -9.73 9.28
CA ASP A 209 34.37 -9.00 8.26
C ASP A 209 33.37 -9.89 7.51
N VAL A 210 32.53 -9.27 6.68
CA VAL A 210 31.46 -9.94 5.92
C VAL A 210 31.98 -11.04 5.00
N THR A 211 33.25 -11.03 4.59
CA THR A 211 33.80 -12.06 3.70
C THR A 211 33.86 -13.45 4.35
N HIS A 212 33.79 -13.48 5.69
CA HIS A 212 33.72 -14.70 6.50
C HIS A 212 32.27 -15.18 6.74
N ASN A 213 31.26 -14.42 6.30
CA ASN A 213 29.86 -14.79 6.44
C ASN A 213 29.51 -15.96 5.48
N PRO A 214 28.78 -17.01 5.93
CA PRO A 214 28.34 -18.09 5.04
C PRO A 214 27.51 -17.63 3.83
N LEU A 215 26.68 -16.59 3.99
CA LEU A 215 25.88 -16.01 2.92
C LEU A 215 26.74 -15.22 1.93
N TRP A 216 27.86 -14.63 2.35
CA TRP A 216 28.82 -14.02 1.42
C TRP A 216 29.42 -15.07 0.49
N ARG A 217 29.78 -16.25 1.02
CA ARG A 217 30.29 -17.34 0.18
C ARG A 217 29.22 -17.88 -0.79
N LYS A 218 27.95 -17.83 -0.40
CA LYS A 218 26.83 -18.32 -1.21
C LYS A 218 26.40 -17.31 -2.28
N TYR A 219 26.35 -16.02 -1.95
CA TYR A 219 25.79 -14.94 -2.78
C TYR A 219 26.81 -13.91 -3.27
N GLY A 220 28.08 -14.09 -2.91
CA GLY A 220 29.18 -13.28 -3.43
C GLY A 220 29.49 -13.60 -4.89
N ALA A 221 30.32 -12.74 -5.50
CA ALA A 221 30.54 -12.72 -6.95
C ALA A 221 31.06 -14.06 -7.54
N ASP A 222 31.86 -14.82 -6.80
CA ASP A 222 32.53 -16.03 -7.30
C ASP A 222 31.58 -17.21 -7.60
N GLY A 223 30.32 -17.15 -7.16
CA GLY A 223 29.34 -18.23 -7.29
C GLY A 223 28.57 -18.28 -8.61
N PHE A 224 28.72 -17.26 -9.48
CA PHE A 224 27.83 -17.01 -10.61
C PHE A 224 28.55 -17.03 -11.95
N ASP A 225 27.83 -17.41 -13.01
CA ASP A 225 28.35 -17.47 -14.39
C ASP A 225 28.22 -16.14 -15.16
N PHE A 226 27.83 -15.07 -14.47
CA PHE A 226 27.68 -13.72 -15.00
C PHE A 226 28.47 -12.70 -14.16
N ALA A 227 28.68 -11.50 -14.71
CA ALA A 227 29.40 -10.45 -14.01
C ALA A 227 28.49 -9.82 -12.94
N VAL A 228 28.51 -10.38 -11.73
CA VAL A 228 27.82 -9.84 -10.54
C VAL A 228 28.31 -8.44 -10.25
N ASN A 229 27.39 -7.49 -10.12
CA ASN A 229 27.68 -6.09 -9.74
C ASN A 229 27.04 -5.68 -8.41
N SER A 230 26.12 -6.50 -7.90
CA SER A 230 25.42 -6.24 -6.65
C SER A 230 24.94 -7.54 -6.04
N SER A 231 24.99 -7.55 -4.72
CA SER A 231 24.46 -8.64 -3.91
C SER A 231 23.79 -8.04 -2.67
N ALA A 232 22.67 -8.61 -2.27
CA ALA A 232 21.98 -8.22 -1.06
C ALA A 232 21.37 -9.44 -0.40
N TRP A 233 21.31 -9.44 0.93
CA TRP A 233 20.57 -10.46 1.66
C TRP A 233 19.96 -9.93 2.95
N PHE A 234 18.92 -10.64 3.38
CA PHE A 234 18.33 -10.56 4.70
C PHE A 234 18.40 -11.94 5.35
N HIS A 235 19.06 -12.04 6.50
CA HIS A 235 19.31 -13.31 7.22
C HIS A 235 18.27 -13.51 8.34
N PHE A 236 17.13 -14.11 7.99
CA PHE A 236 16.07 -14.44 8.94
C PHE A 236 16.50 -15.48 9.98
N GLY A 237 17.32 -16.46 9.59
CA GLY A 237 17.86 -17.49 10.48
C GLY A 237 18.59 -16.90 11.68
N ALA A 238 19.54 -15.98 11.44
CA ALA A 238 20.25 -15.28 12.50
C ALA A 238 19.31 -14.51 13.45
N LEU A 239 18.32 -13.77 12.93
CA LEU A 239 17.35 -13.07 13.78
C LEU A 239 16.49 -14.04 14.59
N ARG A 240 16.09 -15.18 14.01
CA ARG A 240 15.34 -16.22 14.70
C ARG A 240 16.16 -16.84 15.83
N GLU A 241 17.44 -17.13 15.62
CA GLU A 241 18.33 -17.64 16.67
C GLU A 241 18.49 -16.65 17.83
N MET A 242 18.55 -15.34 17.52
CA MET A 242 18.73 -14.29 18.51
C MET A 242 17.47 -13.95 19.30
N PHE A 243 16.31 -13.90 18.63
CA PHE A 243 15.07 -13.35 19.17
C PHE A 243 13.95 -14.38 19.31
N GLY A 244 14.16 -15.60 18.82
CA GLY A 244 13.16 -16.65 18.76
C GLY A 244 12.55 -17.00 20.11
N GLU A 245 13.35 -16.99 21.18
CA GLU A 245 12.89 -17.29 22.55
C GLU A 245 12.31 -16.08 23.29
N MET A 246 12.27 -14.90 22.66
CA MET A 246 11.68 -13.73 23.32
C MET A 246 10.17 -13.92 23.50
N PRO A 247 9.65 -13.67 24.71
CA PRO A 247 8.21 -13.79 24.96
C PRO A 247 7.45 -12.66 24.26
N VAL A 248 6.32 -13.00 23.65
CA VAL A 248 5.39 -12.07 23.01
C VAL A 248 4.24 -11.80 23.97
N PRO A 249 3.83 -10.53 24.16
CA PRO A 249 2.74 -10.17 25.06
C PRO A 249 1.38 -10.53 24.44
N VAL A 250 1.04 -11.81 24.44
CA VAL A 250 -0.29 -12.32 24.06
C VAL A 250 -1.09 -12.75 25.30
N PRO A 251 -2.43 -12.64 25.29
CA PRO A 251 -3.26 -12.98 26.45
C PRO A 251 -3.04 -14.43 26.91
N ALA A 252 -2.75 -14.61 28.20
CA ALA A 252 -2.55 -15.93 28.80
C ALA A 252 -3.88 -16.70 28.92
N ARG A 253 -4.36 -17.30 27.83
CA ARG A 253 -5.55 -18.15 27.80
C ARG A 253 -5.28 -19.54 28.39
N GLY A 254 -5.01 -19.62 29.69
CA GLY A 254 -4.79 -20.88 30.40
C GLY A 254 -3.45 -21.57 30.12
N ARG A 255 -2.52 -20.90 29.44
CA ARG A 255 -1.14 -21.40 29.25
C ARG A 255 -0.31 -21.14 30.51
N ASN A 256 0.47 -22.15 30.91
CA ASN A 256 1.45 -22.02 31.99
C ASN A 256 2.79 -21.43 31.49
N GLU A 257 3.01 -21.38 30.18
CA GLU A 257 4.25 -20.93 29.54
C GLU A 257 4.00 -19.73 28.63
N ALA A 258 4.99 -18.84 28.54
CA ALA A 258 4.93 -17.66 27.68
C ALA A 258 5.12 -18.07 26.21
N VAL A 259 4.35 -17.45 25.31
CA VAL A 259 4.47 -17.65 23.86
C VAL A 259 5.70 -16.92 23.37
N THR A 260 6.56 -17.59 22.61
CA THR A 260 7.76 -17.00 22.03
C THR A 260 7.58 -16.60 20.57
N VAL A 261 8.51 -15.81 20.03
CA VAL A 261 8.56 -15.49 18.59
C VAL A 261 8.67 -16.76 17.75
N ASN A 262 9.47 -17.75 18.18
CA ASN A 262 9.60 -19.05 17.52
C ASN A 262 8.27 -19.79 17.46
N ASN A 263 7.47 -19.75 18.55
CA ASN A 263 6.14 -20.34 18.52
C ASN A 263 5.27 -19.69 17.44
N LEU A 264 5.25 -18.35 17.37
CA LEU A 264 4.46 -17.64 16.35
C LEU A 264 4.92 -17.94 14.92
N LEU A 265 6.22 -17.94 14.67
CA LEU A 265 6.77 -18.25 13.34
C LEU A 265 6.42 -19.68 12.92
N ALA A 266 6.51 -20.65 13.83
CA ALA A 266 6.10 -22.03 13.56
C ALA A 266 4.59 -22.15 13.30
N THR A 267 3.76 -21.44 14.05
CA THR A 267 2.29 -21.41 13.86
C THR A 267 1.91 -20.99 12.43
N VAL A 268 2.62 -20.01 11.85
CA VAL A 268 2.36 -19.53 10.50
C VAL A 268 3.20 -20.24 9.42
N GLY A 269 4.07 -21.17 9.81
CA GLY A 269 4.96 -21.91 8.91
C GLY A 269 6.09 -21.06 8.30
N LEU A 270 6.62 -20.08 9.06
CA LEU A 270 7.79 -19.25 8.67
C LEU A 270 9.07 -19.63 9.42
N ASP A 271 9.02 -20.64 10.29
CA ASP A 271 10.12 -21.14 11.12
C ASP A 271 11.25 -21.79 10.33
N ARG A 272 11.07 -22.07 9.04
CA ARG A 272 12.10 -22.62 8.15
C ARG A 272 12.70 -21.61 7.18
N LEU A 273 12.22 -20.36 7.17
CA LEU A 273 12.80 -19.29 6.34
C LEU A 273 14.19 -18.94 6.88
N ASN A 274 15.23 -19.09 6.06
CA ASN A 274 16.60 -18.84 6.47
C ASN A 274 17.12 -17.50 5.96
N SER A 275 17.02 -17.26 4.64
CA SER A 275 17.47 -15.99 4.06
C SER A 275 16.67 -15.62 2.82
N ILE A 276 16.60 -14.32 2.54
CA ILE A 276 16.20 -13.83 1.22
C ILE A 276 17.39 -13.09 0.64
N ALA A 277 17.80 -13.43 -0.57
CA ALA A 277 18.93 -12.80 -1.23
C ALA A 277 18.60 -12.40 -2.67
N CYS A 278 19.30 -11.40 -3.17
CA CYS A 278 19.24 -10.94 -4.55
C CYS A 278 20.66 -10.72 -5.05
N VAL A 279 20.96 -11.26 -6.22
CA VAL A 279 22.25 -11.06 -6.90
C VAL A 279 21.95 -10.55 -8.30
N THR A 280 22.54 -9.43 -8.68
CA THR A 280 22.32 -8.85 -10.02
C THR A 280 23.62 -8.52 -10.71
N GLY A 281 23.58 -8.41 -12.04
CA GLY A 281 24.76 -8.22 -12.85
C GLY A 281 24.48 -8.24 -14.35
N TYR A 282 25.50 -8.59 -15.12
CA TYR A 282 25.44 -8.59 -16.59
C TYR A 282 25.84 -9.95 -17.18
N LYS A 283 24.99 -10.49 -18.06
CA LYS A 283 25.20 -11.77 -18.75
C LYS A 283 25.06 -11.57 -20.26
N GLY A 284 26.20 -11.36 -20.94
CA GLY A 284 26.21 -11.06 -22.37
C GLY A 284 25.39 -9.80 -22.70
N LYS A 285 24.28 -9.97 -23.44
CA LYS A 285 23.40 -8.84 -23.80
C LYS A 285 22.39 -8.44 -22.71
N SER A 286 22.22 -9.23 -21.65
CA SER A 286 21.17 -9.02 -20.65
C SER A 286 21.68 -8.35 -19.37
N CYS A 287 20.79 -7.54 -18.78
CA CYS A 287 20.76 -7.31 -17.35
C CYS A 287 20.18 -8.58 -16.71
N TRP A 288 20.93 -9.20 -15.81
CA TRP A 288 20.58 -10.47 -15.19
C TRP A 288 20.39 -10.29 -13.70
N SER A 289 19.33 -10.88 -13.15
CA SER A 289 19.13 -10.95 -11.71
C SER A 289 18.63 -12.31 -11.26
N GLU A 290 19.08 -12.72 -10.08
CA GLU A 290 18.65 -13.93 -9.42
C GLU A 290 18.20 -13.60 -7.99
N VAL A 291 17.00 -14.06 -7.63
CA VAL A 291 16.44 -13.88 -6.28
C VAL A 291 16.25 -15.25 -5.64
N PHE A 292 16.68 -15.36 -4.39
CA PHE A 292 16.66 -16.58 -3.60
C PHE A 292 15.77 -16.36 -2.38
N VAL A 293 14.79 -17.23 -2.18
CA VAL A 293 14.09 -17.37 -0.90
C VAL A 293 14.50 -18.72 -0.33
N ASP A 294 15.52 -18.71 0.52
CA ASP A 294 16.02 -19.91 1.18
C ASP A 294 15.09 -20.33 2.29
N ALA A 295 14.47 -21.50 2.12
CA ALA A 295 13.64 -22.12 3.14
C ALA A 295 13.89 -23.62 3.13
N GLU A 296 14.28 -24.19 4.27
CA GLU A 296 14.64 -25.61 4.38
C GLU A 296 13.49 -26.53 3.94
N GLU A 297 13.82 -27.71 3.38
CA GLU A 297 12.84 -28.74 2.97
C GLU A 297 11.87 -29.10 4.10
N GLY A 298 10.66 -29.56 3.76
CA GLY A 298 9.59 -29.79 4.73
C GLY A 298 8.84 -28.51 5.10
N ARG A 299 8.66 -27.62 4.12
CA ARG A 299 7.95 -26.35 4.26
C ARG A 299 6.47 -26.60 4.48
N GLU A 300 5.94 -26.04 5.57
CA GLU A 300 4.52 -26.10 5.94
C GLU A 300 3.96 -24.68 6.07
N GLY A 301 2.65 -24.54 6.31
CA GLY A 301 2.00 -23.24 6.43
C GLY A 301 2.27 -22.34 5.22
N LEU A 302 2.60 -21.06 5.47
CA LEU A 302 2.84 -20.09 4.40
C LEU A 302 4.01 -20.46 3.48
N LEU A 303 5.10 -21.03 4.01
CA LEU A 303 6.22 -21.49 3.17
C LEU A 303 5.84 -22.68 2.31
N GLY A 304 4.90 -23.51 2.76
CA GLY A 304 4.38 -24.62 1.96
C GLY A 304 3.75 -24.16 0.63
N LEU A 305 3.24 -22.93 0.54
CA LEU A 305 2.70 -22.36 -0.70
C LEU A 305 3.77 -21.99 -1.72
N ILE A 306 5.05 -22.04 -1.38
CA ILE A 306 6.14 -21.92 -2.35
C ILE A 306 6.23 -23.20 -3.19
N ASP A 307 5.96 -24.35 -2.58
CA ASP A 307 6.08 -25.68 -3.23
C ASP A 307 4.92 -25.94 -4.17
N GLN A 308 5.03 -25.37 -5.37
CA GLN A 308 4.07 -25.51 -6.46
C GLN A 308 4.53 -26.57 -7.46
N PRO A 309 3.60 -27.27 -8.14
CA PRO A 309 3.96 -28.19 -9.22
C PRO A 309 4.77 -27.49 -10.31
N SER A 310 5.82 -28.14 -10.80
CA SER A 310 6.59 -27.62 -11.95
C SER A 310 5.85 -27.89 -13.26
N MET A 311 6.02 -26.99 -14.23
CA MET A 311 5.50 -27.06 -15.59
C MET A 311 6.61 -26.74 -16.61
N ALA A 312 6.35 -27.03 -17.88
CA ALA A 312 7.25 -26.74 -19.00
C ALA A 312 6.55 -25.95 -20.13
N LEU A 313 7.36 -25.53 -21.11
CA LEU A 313 6.97 -24.96 -22.42
C LEU A 313 5.66 -25.52 -23.00
N GLU A 314 5.65 -26.84 -23.06
CA GLU A 314 4.68 -27.66 -23.77
C GLU A 314 3.35 -27.86 -23.02
N ASP A 315 3.31 -27.55 -21.73
CA ASP A 315 2.11 -27.67 -20.90
C ASP A 315 1.18 -26.44 -21.03
N LEU A 316 1.66 -25.37 -21.67
CA LEU A 316 0.96 -24.09 -21.76
C LEU A 316 -0.11 -24.09 -22.87
N PRO A 317 -1.21 -23.34 -22.70
CA PRO A 317 -2.19 -23.17 -23.77
C PRO A 317 -1.61 -22.31 -24.90
N PRO A 318 -2.17 -22.37 -26.14
CA PRO A 318 -1.74 -21.52 -27.25
C PRO A 318 -1.96 -20.03 -26.99
N ILE A 319 -0.90 -19.30 -26.62
CA ILE A 319 -0.96 -17.86 -26.32
C ILE A 319 -1.24 -17.04 -27.59
N PRO A 320 -1.95 -15.89 -27.52
CA PRO A 320 -2.14 -14.98 -28.65
C PRO A 320 -0.83 -14.53 -29.33
N ALA A 321 -0.87 -13.94 -30.52
CA ALA A 321 0.33 -13.40 -31.15
C ALA A 321 0.58 -11.91 -30.81
N GLY A 322 -0.43 -11.19 -30.32
CA GLY A 322 -0.44 -9.73 -30.14
C GLY A 322 -0.59 -9.28 -28.69
N GLN A 323 0.20 -9.84 -27.78
CA GLN A 323 0.21 -9.48 -26.36
C GLN A 323 1.35 -8.53 -26.02
N THR A 324 1.09 -7.65 -25.05
CA THR A 324 2.07 -6.74 -24.45
C THR A 324 2.74 -7.34 -23.20
N GLY A 325 2.14 -8.37 -22.60
CA GLY A 325 2.66 -9.06 -21.43
C GLY A 325 1.95 -10.38 -21.16
N ILE A 326 2.69 -11.34 -20.62
CA ILE A 326 2.23 -12.68 -20.24
C ILE A 326 2.66 -12.94 -18.80
N LEU A 327 1.73 -13.40 -17.97
CA LEU A 327 1.99 -13.94 -16.65
C LEU A 327 1.44 -15.36 -16.58
N ILE A 328 2.28 -16.31 -16.19
CA ILE A 328 1.93 -17.71 -16.00
C ILE A 328 2.42 -18.15 -14.64
N ASN A 329 1.58 -18.85 -13.89
CA ASN A 329 1.95 -19.38 -12.59
C ASN A 329 1.29 -20.73 -12.33
N SER A 330 2.06 -21.58 -11.65
CA SER A 330 1.61 -22.81 -11.03
C SER A 330 0.99 -22.46 -9.69
N PHE A 331 -0.20 -22.98 -9.43
CA PHE A 331 -0.91 -22.76 -8.19
C PHE A 331 -1.81 -23.95 -7.87
N ASP A 332 -1.47 -24.70 -6.82
CA ASP A 332 -2.24 -25.80 -6.28
C ASP A 332 -3.37 -25.25 -5.39
N TRP A 333 -4.56 -25.11 -5.98
CA TRP A 333 -5.74 -24.58 -5.31
C TRP A 333 -6.19 -25.39 -4.08
N PRO A 334 -6.27 -26.74 -4.14
CA PRO A 334 -6.52 -27.56 -2.95
C PRO A 334 -5.51 -27.32 -1.83
N LYS A 335 -4.20 -27.37 -2.14
CA LYS A 335 -3.16 -27.13 -1.14
C LYS A 335 -3.27 -25.73 -0.51
N PHE A 336 -3.62 -24.73 -1.30
CA PHE A 336 -3.89 -23.39 -0.80
C PHE A 336 -5.04 -23.37 0.20
N TYR A 337 -6.16 -24.02 -0.12
CA TYR A 337 -7.31 -24.12 0.77
C TYR A 337 -6.94 -24.80 2.10
N ASP A 338 -6.29 -25.97 2.04
CA ASP A 338 -5.83 -26.71 3.21
C ASP A 338 -4.90 -25.86 4.09
N THR A 339 -3.99 -25.12 3.46
CA THR A 339 -3.05 -24.24 4.16
C THR A 339 -3.77 -23.11 4.87
N VAL A 340 -4.74 -22.46 4.22
CA VAL A 340 -5.51 -21.36 4.81
C VAL A 340 -6.35 -21.87 5.99
N GLU A 341 -7.01 -23.03 5.84
CA GLU A 341 -7.80 -23.65 6.90
C GLU A 341 -6.92 -23.97 8.13
N GLN A 342 -5.76 -24.61 7.90
CA GLN A 342 -4.79 -24.90 8.96
C GLN A 342 -4.30 -23.62 9.65
N LEU A 343 -3.98 -22.58 8.88
CA LEU A 343 -3.55 -21.29 9.44
C LEU A 343 -4.64 -20.63 10.29
N ILE A 344 -5.90 -20.70 9.87
CA ILE A 344 -7.03 -20.17 10.66
C ILE A 344 -7.09 -20.87 12.03
N GLY A 345 -7.03 -22.21 12.05
CA GLY A 345 -7.02 -22.97 13.30
C GLY A 345 -5.77 -22.72 14.16
N ASN A 346 -4.60 -22.65 13.54
CA ASN A 346 -3.35 -22.38 14.24
C ASN A 346 -3.30 -20.95 14.82
N VAL A 347 -3.86 -19.97 14.13
CA VAL A 347 -3.89 -18.56 14.57
C VAL A 347 -5.03 -18.29 15.56
N SER A 348 -6.08 -19.10 15.62
CA SER A 348 -7.19 -18.93 16.57
C SER A 348 -6.72 -19.00 18.03
N GLU A 349 -5.62 -19.70 18.27
CA GLU A 349 -4.86 -19.70 19.52
C GLU A 349 -4.42 -18.31 20.00
N PHE A 350 -4.18 -17.37 19.08
CA PHE A 350 -3.67 -16.02 19.31
C PHE A 350 -4.69 -14.92 18.99
N ALA A 351 -5.81 -15.27 18.35
CA ALA A 351 -6.86 -14.35 17.91
C ALA A 351 -8.01 -14.23 18.93
N PRO A 352 -8.94 -13.26 18.81
CA PRO A 352 -10.15 -13.16 19.64
C PRO A 352 -10.95 -14.49 19.72
N PRO A 353 -11.69 -14.76 20.81
CA PRO A 353 -12.33 -16.07 21.04
C PRO A 353 -13.33 -16.46 19.94
N ASP A 354 -13.86 -15.47 19.24
CA ASP A 354 -14.85 -15.58 18.18
C ASP A 354 -14.23 -15.47 16.78
N PHE A 355 -12.90 -15.35 16.65
CA PHE A 355 -12.23 -15.17 15.35
C PHE A 355 -12.47 -16.36 14.40
N GLU A 356 -12.26 -17.58 14.89
CA GLU A 356 -12.50 -18.80 14.12
C GLU A 356 -13.98 -18.92 13.76
N ASP A 357 -14.88 -18.71 14.73
CA ASP A 357 -16.32 -18.73 14.53
C ASP A 357 -16.78 -17.70 13.47
N GLN A 358 -16.19 -16.49 13.47
CA GLN A 358 -16.51 -15.45 12.49
C GLN A 358 -16.08 -15.82 11.07
N ILE A 359 -14.88 -16.40 10.91
CA ILE A 359 -14.38 -16.84 9.60
C ILE A 359 -15.19 -18.04 9.11
N GLN A 360 -15.43 -19.03 9.97
CA GLN A 360 -16.22 -20.22 9.67
C GLN A 360 -17.67 -19.85 9.33
N GLU A 361 -18.28 -18.92 10.06
CA GLU A 361 -19.63 -18.42 9.71
C GLU A 361 -19.61 -17.65 8.38
N GLY A 362 -18.53 -16.93 8.05
CA GLY A 362 -18.34 -16.30 6.74
C GLY A 362 -18.28 -17.32 5.60
N MET A 363 -17.47 -18.38 5.76
CA MET A 363 -17.39 -19.49 4.81
C MET A 363 -18.75 -20.19 4.69
N ARG A 364 -19.37 -20.56 5.81
CA ARG A 364 -20.68 -21.21 5.85
C ARG A 364 -21.79 -20.37 5.21
N ARG A 365 -21.74 -19.04 5.32
CA ARG A 365 -22.67 -18.15 4.61
C ARG A 365 -22.49 -18.20 3.10
N PHE A 366 -21.24 -18.21 2.64
CA PHE A 366 -20.94 -18.41 1.22
C PHE A 366 -21.44 -19.78 0.76
N GLU A 367 -21.10 -20.85 1.46
CA GLU A 367 -21.49 -22.23 1.12
C GLU A 367 -23.00 -22.45 1.16
N ASN A 368 -23.71 -21.91 2.16
CA ASN A 368 -25.18 -21.94 2.20
C ASN A 368 -25.81 -21.11 1.09
N GLY A 369 -25.16 -20.02 0.68
CA GLY A 369 -25.62 -19.16 -0.40
C GLY A 369 -25.50 -19.84 -1.75
N VAL A 370 -24.32 -20.41 -2.03
CA VAL A 370 -23.94 -21.01 -3.32
C VAL A 370 -24.37 -22.47 -3.45
N GLY A 371 -24.48 -23.19 -2.33
CA GLY A 371 -24.82 -24.62 -2.28
C GLY A 371 -23.64 -25.56 -2.58
N ILE A 372 -22.41 -25.04 -2.59
CA ILE A 372 -21.16 -25.75 -2.89
C ILE A 372 -20.12 -25.32 -1.87
N SER A 373 -19.28 -26.24 -1.39
CA SER A 373 -18.21 -25.89 -0.45
C SER A 373 -17.10 -25.08 -1.14
N VAL A 374 -16.34 -24.32 -0.39
CA VAL A 374 -15.19 -23.58 -0.96
C VAL A 374 -14.16 -24.54 -1.57
N GLU A 375 -13.95 -25.69 -0.92
CA GLU A 375 -13.09 -26.77 -1.43
C GLU A 375 -13.58 -27.31 -2.78
N GLU A 376 -14.88 -27.58 -2.89
CA GLU A 376 -15.50 -28.11 -4.11
C GLU A 376 -15.37 -27.14 -5.29
N VAL A 377 -15.37 -25.82 -5.05
CA VAL A 377 -15.15 -24.80 -6.09
C VAL A 377 -13.77 -24.94 -6.73
N PHE A 378 -12.75 -25.23 -5.94
CA PHE A 378 -11.36 -25.32 -6.38
C PHE A 378 -10.95 -26.71 -6.85
N ALA A 379 -11.61 -27.76 -6.38
CA ALA A 379 -11.33 -29.16 -6.71
C ALA A 379 -11.16 -29.46 -8.22
N PRO A 380 -11.99 -28.94 -9.14
CA PRO A 380 -11.84 -29.25 -10.57
C PRO A 380 -10.70 -28.49 -11.25
N LEU A 381 -10.06 -27.52 -10.59
CA LEU A 381 -9.00 -26.72 -11.19
C LEU A 381 -7.66 -27.49 -11.21
N GLY A 382 -6.97 -27.38 -12.34
CA GLY A 382 -5.57 -27.73 -12.50
C GLY A 382 -4.66 -26.68 -11.84
N HIS A 383 -3.35 -26.87 -12.00
CA HIS A 383 -2.35 -26.01 -11.36
C HIS A 383 -1.85 -24.89 -12.26
N ILE A 384 -1.99 -24.97 -13.58
CA ILE A 384 -1.51 -23.95 -14.52
C ILE A 384 -2.55 -22.83 -14.64
N ASN A 385 -2.11 -21.60 -14.41
CA ASN A 385 -2.91 -20.39 -14.58
C ASN A 385 -2.14 -19.41 -15.46
N CYS A 386 -2.79 -18.93 -16.52
CA CYS A 386 -2.24 -17.97 -17.47
C CYS A 386 -3.08 -16.70 -17.46
N LEU A 387 -2.43 -15.53 -17.44
CA LEU A 387 -3.03 -14.22 -17.58
C LEU A 387 -2.27 -13.43 -18.63
N TYR A 388 -2.99 -12.97 -19.66
CA TYR A 388 -2.42 -12.12 -20.70
C TYR A 388 -3.50 -11.23 -21.31
N THR A 389 -3.07 -10.25 -22.10
CA THR A 389 -3.97 -9.31 -22.80
C THR A 389 -3.77 -9.42 -24.30
N ASP A 390 -4.81 -9.84 -25.03
CA ASP A 390 -4.82 -9.81 -26.50
C ASP A 390 -5.25 -8.42 -26.98
N THR A 391 -4.27 -7.63 -27.43
CA THR A 391 -4.52 -6.25 -27.87
C THR A 391 -5.40 -6.17 -29.12
N ASN A 392 -5.57 -7.26 -29.86
CA ASN A 392 -6.45 -7.30 -31.04
C ASN A 392 -7.95 -7.36 -30.66
N GLN A 393 -8.29 -7.73 -29.42
CA GLN A 393 -9.67 -7.97 -28.99
C GLN A 393 -10.24 -6.84 -28.14
N GLY A 394 -9.44 -5.82 -27.80
CA GLY A 394 -9.95 -4.66 -27.07
C GLY A 394 -8.88 -3.64 -26.69
N MET A 395 -9.24 -2.36 -26.75
CA MET A 395 -8.39 -1.26 -26.25
C MET A 395 -8.37 -1.23 -24.71
N PHE A 396 -7.36 -0.59 -24.14
CA PHE A 396 -7.26 -0.33 -22.69
C PHE A 396 -7.40 -1.59 -21.80
N GLY A 397 -6.90 -2.74 -22.26
CA GLY A 397 -6.93 -3.98 -21.48
C GLY A 397 -8.23 -4.78 -21.56
N LEU A 398 -9.21 -4.35 -22.38
CA LEU A 398 -10.46 -5.10 -22.56
C LEU A 398 -10.27 -6.51 -23.15
N GLY A 399 -9.15 -6.74 -23.85
CA GLY A 399 -8.75 -8.07 -24.34
C GLY A 399 -8.08 -8.96 -23.28
N SER A 400 -8.17 -8.62 -22.00
CA SER A 400 -7.59 -9.44 -20.92
C SER A 400 -8.34 -10.76 -20.75
N ILE A 401 -7.56 -11.82 -20.58
CA ILE A 401 -8.05 -13.19 -20.49
C ILE A 401 -7.24 -13.97 -19.47
N ALA A 402 -7.96 -14.75 -18.67
CA ALA A 402 -7.40 -15.73 -17.76
C ALA A 402 -7.73 -17.13 -18.29
N VAL A 403 -6.72 -17.98 -18.40
CA VAL A 403 -6.84 -19.37 -18.84
C VAL A 403 -6.30 -20.27 -17.74
N MET A 404 -7.16 -21.11 -17.18
CA MET A 404 -6.85 -21.99 -16.06
C MET A 404 -6.99 -23.43 -16.49
N SER A 405 -5.99 -24.26 -16.22
CA SER A 405 -6.07 -25.70 -16.50
C SER A 405 -7.17 -26.35 -15.66
N LEU A 406 -7.71 -27.46 -16.15
CA LEU A 406 -8.77 -28.24 -15.51
C LEU A 406 -8.34 -29.69 -15.29
N LYS A 407 -8.84 -30.27 -14.20
CA LYS A 407 -8.79 -31.70 -13.89
C LYS A 407 -10.13 -32.38 -14.17
N ASP A 408 -11.24 -31.65 -14.01
CA ASP A 408 -12.61 -32.12 -14.22
C ASP A 408 -13.49 -30.99 -14.78
N ALA A 409 -13.70 -30.99 -16.09
CA ALA A 409 -14.49 -29.97 -16.78
C ALA A 409 -15.99 -30.02 -16.43
N ASP A 410 -16.54 -31.23 -16.23
CA ASP A 410 -17.96 -31.41 -15.89
C ASP A 410 -18.24 -30.83 -14.50
N GLN A 411 -17.38 -31.09 -13.52
CA GLN A 411 -17.48 -30.51 -12.19
C GLN A 411 -17.29 -28.99 -12.23
N ALA A 412 -16.29 -28.48 -12.97
CA ALA A 412 -16.10 -27.03 -13.14
C ALA A 412 -17.35 -26.33 -13.70
N GLN A 413 -17.98 -26.92 -14.72
CA GLN A 413 -19.18 -26.37 -15.33
C GLN A 413 -20.38 -26.38 -14.37
N ASN A 414 -20.54 -27.45 -13.60
CA ASN A 414 -21.58 -27.54 -12.56
C ASN A 414 -21.38 -26.49 -11.46
N ASN A 415 -20.14 -26.31 -11.00
CA ASN A 415 -19.78 -25.32 -10.00
C ASN A 415 -20.06 -23.90 -10.49
N LEU A 416 -19.65 -23.59 -11.72
CA LEU A 416 -19.89 -22.29 -12.34
C LEU A 416 -21.38 -21.97 -12.42
N ASN A 417 -22.21 -22.95 -12.81
CA ASN A 417 -23.65 -22.76 -12.91
C ASN A 417 -24.28 -22.40 -11.55
N ALA A 418 -23.89 -23.08 -10.47
CA ALA A 418 -24.40 -22.79 -9.13
C ALA A 418 -23.98 -21.41 -8.60
N ILE A 419 -22.72 -21.01 -8.86
CA ILE A 419 -22.21 -19.67 -8.52
C ILE A 419 -23.02 -18.61 -9.26
N LEU A 420 -23.23 -18.77 -10.56
CA LEU A 420 -23.95 -17.80 -11.37
C LEU A 420 -25.44 -17.72 -11.00
N GLU A 421 -26.10 -18.83 -10.70
CA GLU A 421 -27.47 -18.83 -10.18
C GLU A 421 -27.59 -18.03 -8.88
N THR A 422 -26.60 -18.15 -8.01
CA THR A 422 -26.54 -17.39 -6.76
C THR A 422 -26.33 -15.90 -7.02
N VAL A 423 -25.36 -15.54 -7.88
CA VAL A 423 -25.12 -14.14 -8.27
C VAL A 423 -26.38 -13.50 -8.86
N LYS A 424 -27.11 -14.22 -9.74
CA LYS A 424 -28.39 -13.75 -10.27
C LYS A 424 -29.41 -13.48 -9.17
N ARG A 425 -29.58 -14.44 -8.24
CA ARG A 425 -30.52 -14.33 -7.12
C ARG A 425 -30.22 -13.14 -6.24
N GLU A 426 -28.95 -12.95 -5.85
CA GLU A 426 -28.53 -11.87 -4.96
C GLU A 426 -28.54 -10.49 -5.66
N SER A 427 -28.29 -10.44 -6.97
CA SER A 427 -28.28 -9.19 -7.74
C SER A 427 -29.66 -8.57 -7.97
N ARG A 428 -30.76 -9.26 -7.60
CA ARG A 428 -32.15 -8.81 -7.79
C ARG A 428 -32.48 -8.37 -9.23
N GLY A 429 -31.88 -9.04 -10.23
CA GLY A 429 -32.09 -8.77 -11.65
C GLY A 429 -31.15 -7.73 -12.25
N GLU A 430 -30.11 -7.30 -11.53
CA GLU A 430 -29.04 -6.45 -12.07
C GLU A 430 -27.97 -7.23 -12.85
N VAL A 431 -27.91 -8.56 -12.68
CA VAL A 431 -27.04 -9.46 -13.41
C VAL A 431 -27.88 -10.58 -14.03
N GLU A 432 -27.72 -10.77 -15.34
CA GLU A 432 -28.29 -11.89 -16.10
C GLU A 432 -27.17 -12.73 -16.69
N THR A 433 -27.51 -13.93 -17.17
CA THR A 433 -26.56 -14.74 -17.96
C THR A 433 -27.22 -15.29 -19.20
N ARG A 434 -26.43 -15.37 -20.25
CA ARG A 434 -26.79 -15.91 -21.55
C ARG A 434 -25.81 -17.01 -21.92
N VAL A 435 -26.35 -18.17 -22.28
CA VAL A 435 -25.55 -19.33 -22.71
C VAL A 435 -25.58 -19.45 -24.22
N MET A 436 -24.44 -19.71 -24.85
CA MET A 436 -24.29 -19.87 -26.29
C MET A 436 -23.31 -20.99 -26.61
N GLU A 437 -23.61 -21.80 -27.62
CA GLU A 437 -22.68 -22.81 -28.14
C GLU A 437 -21.87 -22.22 -29.30
N MET A 438 -20.54 -22.15 -29.15
CA MET A 438 -19.64 -21.65 -30.18
C MET A 438 -18.28 -22.38 -30.09
N HIS A 439 -17.66 -22.68 -31.24
CA HIS A 439 -16.31 -23.28 -31.28
C HIS A 439 -16.18 -24.55 -30.42
N GLY A 440 -17.21 -25.41 -30.47
CA GLY A 440 -17.24 -26.66 -29.71
C GLY A 440 -17.33 -26.51 -28.18
N ALA A 441 -17.51 -25.29 -27.66
CA ALA A 441 -17.62 -25.00 -26.23
C ALA A 441 -18.88 -24.22 -25.88
N THR A 442 -19.34 -24.41 -24.64
CA THR A 442 -20.42 -23.63 -24.04
C THR A 442 -19.86 -22.32 -23.49
N LEU A 443 -20.27 -21.20 -24.07
CA LEU A 443 -19.96 -19.86 -23.58
C LEU A 443 -21.07 -19.38 -22.66
N THR A 444 -20.70 -19.04 -21.43
CA THR A 444 -21.57 -18.38 -20.46
C THR A 444 -21.22 -16.90 -20.39
N ILE A 445 -22.09 -16.06 -20.94
CA ILE A 445 -21.94 -14.61 -20.98
C ILE A 445 -22.70 -14.01 -19.80
N VAL A 446 -22.03 -13.22 -18.98
CA VAL A 446 -22.63 -12.46 -17.88
C VAL A 446 -23.04 -11.10 -18.42
N GLU A 447 -24.34 -10.81 -18.39
CA GLU A 447 -24.91 -9.55 -18.87
C GLU A 447 -25.23 -8.65 -17.67
N ILE A 448 -24.68 -7.43 -17.67
CA ILE A 448 -24.94 -6.41 -16.64
C ILE A 448 -25.62 -5.23 -17.33
N PRO A 449 -26.98 -5.13 -17.34
CA PRO A 449 -27.69 -4.15 -18.15
C PRO A 449 -27.31 -2.68 -17.87
N LYS A 450 -26.86 -2.38 -16.65
CA LYS A 450 -26.38 -1.04 -16.26
C LYS A 450 -24.98 -0.71 -16.81
N PHE A 451 -24.22 -1.71 -17.25
CA PHE A 451 -22.86 -1.59 -17.81
C PHE A 451 -22.72 -2.39 -19.10
N PRO A 452 -23.40 -2.01 -20.19
CA PRO A 452 -23.47 -2.80 -21.43
C PRO A 452 -22.16 -2.85 -22.23
N VAL A 453 -21.12 -2.16 -21.78
CA VAL A 453 -19.79 -2.13 -22.42
C VAL A 453 -18.97 -3.38 -22.06
N PHE A 454 -19.28 -4.04 -20.95
CA PHE A 454 -18.58 -5.23 -20.47
C PHE A 454 -19.53 -6.42 -20.50
N ASN A 455 -19.10 -7.51 -21.13
CA ASN A 455 -19.79 -8.78 -21.16
C ASN A 455 -18.83 -9.91 -20.76
N PRO A 456 -18.48 -10.00 -19.46
CA PRO A 456 -17.60 -11.04 -18.97
C PRO A 456 -18.10 -12.40 -19.44
N THR A 457 -17.22 -13.15 -20.08
CA THR A 457 -17.57 -14.41 -20.74
C THR A 457 -16.68 -15.50 -20.21
N ILE A 458 -17.27 -16.65 -19.94
CA ILE A 458 -16.59 -17.83 -19.43
C ILE A 458 -16.86 -18.97 -20.40
N ALA A 459 -15.82 -19.69 -20.83
CA ALA A 459 -15.94 -20.92 -21.59
C ALA A 459 -15.16 -22.02 -20.87
N ILE A 460 -15.70 -23.24 -20.89
CA ILE A 460 -15.05 -24.43 -20.35
C ILE A 460 -14.87 -25.42 -21.49
N THR A 461 -13.64 -25.90 -21.63
CA THR A 461 -13.24 -27.00 -22.52
C THR A 461 -12.81 -28.20 -21.68
N ASP A 462 -12.41 -29.30 -22.30
CA ASP A 462 -11.94 -30.48 -21.58
C ASP A 462 -10.73 -30.18 -20.68
N ASP A 463 -9.80 -29.33 -21.15
CA ASP A 463 -8.52 -29.05 -20.47
C ASP A 463 -8.44 -27.66 -19.83
N TRP A 464 -9.28 -26.70 -20.26
CA TRP A 464 -9.15 -25.29 -19.91
C TRP A 464 -10.46 -24.60 -19.57
N MET A 465 -10.45 -23.81 -18.49
CA MET A 465 -11.43 -22.78 -18.19
C MET A 465 -10.88 -21.43 -18.65
N ILE A 466 -11.64 -20.73 -19.49
CA ILE A 466 -11.26 -19.48 -20.14
C ILE A 466 -12.20 -18.39 -19.66
N VAL A 467 -11.66 -17.34 -19.07
CA VAL A 467 -12.42 -16.19 -18.54
C VAL A 467 -11.92 -14.91 -19.21
N GLY A 468 -12.77 -14.23 -19.96
CA GLY A 468 -12.44 -12.97 -20.62
C GLY A 468 -13.39 -11.85 -20.24
N LEU A 469 -12.92 -10.60 -20.28
CA LEU A 469 -13.77 -9.42 -20.03
C LEU A 469 -14.82 -9.18 -21.13
N VAL A 470 -14.54 -9.69 -22.33
CA VAL A 470 -15.43 -9.62 -23.49
C VAL A 470 -15.50 -10.97 -24.21
N SER A 471 -16.66 -11.28 -24.82
CA SER A 471 -16.86 -12.56 -25.50
C SER A 471 -15.90 -12.80 -26.67
N GLN A 472 -15.46 -11.75 -27.35
CA GLN A 472 -14.55 -11.83 -28.49
C GLN A 472 -13.17 -12.38 -28.08
N ALA A 473 -12.67 -11.99 -26.91
CA ALA A 473 -11.41 -12.49 -26.38
C ALA A 473 -11.48 -14.01 -26.11
N VAL A 474 -12.58 -14.47 -25.50
CA VAL A 474 -12.82 -15.90 -25.23
C VAL A 474 -12.97 -16.70 -26.52
N GLN A 475 -13.73 -16.19 -27.51
CA GLN A 475 -13.87 -16.85 -28.81
C GLN A 475 -12.55 -16.94 -29.57
N ALA A 476 -11.74 -15.87 -29.55
CA ALA A 476 -10.42 -15.88 -30.15
C ALA A 476 -9.53 -16.95 -29.50
N GLU A 477 -9.61 -17.12 -28.19
CA GLU A 477 -8.83 -18.13 -27.49
C GLU A 477 -9.27 -19.56 -27.80
N LEU A 478 -10.58 -19.83 -27.84
CA LEU A 478 -11.11 -21.12 -28.28
C LEU A 478 -10.61 -21.47 -29.69
N LEU A 479 -10.66 -20.51 -30.62
CA LEU A 479 -10.15 -20.69 -31.97
C LEU A 479 -8.62 -20.94 -32.02
N ARG A 480 -7.84 -20.43 -31.05
CA ARG A 480 -6.40 -20.73 -30.95
C ARG A 480 -6.15 -22.13 -30.45
N ILE A 481 -6.91 -22.57 -29.44
CA ILE A 481 -6.87 -23.94 -28.92
C ILE A 481 -7.21 -24.93 -30.05
N GLU A 482 -8.18 -24.60 -30.91
CA GLU A 482 -8.51 -25.38 -32.12
C GLU A 482 -7.43 -25.32 -33.23
N GLY A 483 -6.45 -24.42 -33.14
CA GLY A 483 -5.43 -24.18 -34.17
C GLY A 483 -5.91 -23.34 -35.37
N SER A 484 -7.06 -22.68 -35.27
CA SER A 484 -7.65 -21.84 -36.33
C SER A 484 -7.09 -20.41 -36.35
N LEU A 485 -6.58 -19.91 -35.22
CA LEU A 485 -5.92 -18.60 -35.11
C LEU A 485 -4.42 -18.74 -34.79
N PRO A 486 -3.59 -17.77 -35.20
CA PRO A 486 -2.16 -17.81 -34.91
C PRO A 486 -1.91 -17.66 -33.41
N SER A 487 -0.92 -18.42 -32.93
CA SER A 487 -0.39 -18.36 -31.57
C SER A 487 1.01 -17.75 -31.53
N TYR A 488 1.42 -17.30 -30.34
CA TYR A 488 2.80 -16.90 -30.09
C TYR A 488 3.73 -18.09 -30.22
N ASP A 489 4.77 -17.95 -31.03
CA ASP A 489 5.86 -18.92 -31.05
C ASP A 489 6.82 -18.65 -29.87
N LEU A 490 6.41 -19.04 -28.67
CA LEU A 490 7.20 -18.92 -27.43
C LEU A 490 8.62 -19.49 -27.61
N ALA A 491 8.71 -20.70 -28.16
CA ALA A 491 9.96 -21.45 -28.27
C ALA A 491 10.88 -20.86 -29.35
N GLY A 492 10.35 -20.55 -30.54
CA GLY A 492 11.14 -20.09 -31.67
C GLY A 492 11.55 -18.62 -31.62
N LEU A 493 10.69 -17.73 -31.07
CA LEU A 493 11.00 -16.29 -31.00
C LEU A 493 12.08 -15.95 -29.96
N HIS A 494 12.25 -16.79 -28.94
CA HIS A 494 13.16 -16.57 -27.81
C HIS A 494 14.16 -17.70 -27.60
N ALA A 495 14.54 -18.40 -28.69
CA ALA A 495 15.41 -19.56 -28.63
C ALA A 495 16.74 -19.31 -27.88
N ASP A 496 17.29 -18.09 -27.98
CA ASP A 496 18.50 -17.67 -27.26
C ASP A 496 18.30 -17.49 -25.75
N ALA A 497 17.09 -17.20 -25.29
CA ALA A 497 16.79 -17.05 -23.87
C ALA A 497 16.61 -18.42 -23.18
N TRP A 498 16.01 -19.39 -23.88
CA TRP A 498 15.72 -20.71 -23.32
C TRP A 498 16.95 -21.58 -23.06
N ASP A 499 18.10 -21.26 -23.67
CA ASP A 499 19.38 -21.92 -23.37
C ASP A 499 19.97 -21.47 -22.02
N GLU A 500 19.60 -20.27 -21.55
CA GLU A 500 20.11 -19.66 -20.30
C GLU A 500 19.16 -19.86 -19.11
N LEU A 501 17.91 -20.27 -19.35
CA LEU A 501 16.86 -20.41 -18.34
C LEU A 501 16.55 -21.90 -18.08
N PRO A 502 16.10 -22.25 -16.86
CA PRO A 502 15.62 -23.61 -16.57
C PRO A 502 14.49 -24.07 -17.51
N LYS A 503 14.41 -25.39 -17.75
CA LYS A 503 13.40 -25.98 -18.64
C LYS A 503 12.04 -26.21 -17.95
N GLU A 504 12.09 -26.45 -16.65
CA GLU A 504 10.94 -26.62 -15.78
C GLU A 504 10.86 -25.44 -14.82
N PHE A 505 9.66 -24.95 -14.57
CA PHE A 505 9.41 -23.76 -13.75
C PHE A 505 8.06 -23.81 -13.06
N THR A 506 7.88 -22.98 -12.04
CA THR A 506 6.61 -22.76 -11.34
C THR A 506 5.96 -21.43 -11.74
N SER A 507 6.69 -20.50 -12.35
CA SER A 507 6.11 -19.30 -12.95
C SER A 507 6.93 -18.81 -14.13
N LEU A 508 6.29 -18.11 -15.05
CA LEU A 508 6.91 -17.48 -16.22
C LEU A 508 6.23 -16.13 -16.48
N THR A 509 7.04 -15.09 -16.62
CA THR A 509 6.61 -13.75 -17.02
C THR A 509 7.36 -13.34 -18.27
N ILE A 510 6.64 -12.83 -19.27
CA ILE A 510 7.22 -12.36 -20.53
C ILE A 510 6.68 -10.97 -20.82
N ILE A 511 7.57 -10.00 -21.04
CA ILE A 511 7.21 -8.61 -21.32
C ILE A 511 8.07 -8.10 -22.47
N ASP A 512 7.45 -7.51 -23.49
CA ASP A 512 8.19 -6.81 -24.54
C ASP A 512 8.28 -5.32 -24.21
N PRO A 513 9.46 -4.80 -23.83
CA PRO A 513 9.59 -3.40 -23.47
C PRO A 513 9.49 -2.47 -24.68
N ARG A 514 9.71 -2.95 -25.92
CA ARG A 514 9.85 -2.09 -27.10
C ARG A 514 8.62 -1.22 -27.34
N ASP A 515 7.42 -1.79 -27.21
CA ASP A 515 6.17 -1.06 -27.43
C ASP A 515 5.97 0.05 -26.38
N THR A 516 6.27 -0.26 -25.12
CA THR A 516 6.16 0.70 -24.00
C THR A 516 7.15 1.85 -24.17
N TYR A 517 8.41 1.55 -24.45
CA TYR A 517 9.43 2.57 -24.70
C TYR A 517 9.11 3.37 -25.97
N ALA A 518 8.52 2.74 -26.99
CA ALA A 518 8.13 3.44 -28.19
C ALA A 518 7.01 4.45 -27.95
N ALA A 519 6.00 4.06 -27.18
CA ALA A 519 4.92 4.97 -26.79
C ALA A 519 5.44 6.12 -25.91
N PHE A 520 6.30 5.82 -24.93
CA PHE A 520 6.85 6.83 -24.02
C PHE A 520 7.76 7.83 -24.73
N LEU A 521 8.75 7.36 -25.50
CA LEU A 521 9.68 8.23 -26.23
C LEU A 521 8.99 8.98 -27.37
N GLY A 522 8.00 8.37 -28.02
CA GLY A 522 7.16 9.06 -29.01
C GLY A 522 6.39 10.24 -28.41
N PHE A 523 6.01 10.16 -27.13
CA PHE A 523 5.32 11.24 -26.42
C PHE A 523 6.27 12.23 -25.71
N ALA A 524 7.51 11.84 -25.45
CA ALA A 524 8.49 12.61 -24.69
C ALA A 524 8.67 14.08 -25.18
N PRO A 525 8.73 14.37 -26.50
CA PRO A 525 8.80 15.77 -26.99
C PRO A 525 7.64 16.66 -26.50
N SER A 526 6.44 16.08 -26.35
CA SER A 526 5.27 16.81 -25.86
C SER A 526 5.28 16.97 -24.34
N MET A 527 5.77 15.95 -23.60
CA MET A 527 5.89 16.01 -22.14
C MET A 527 6.81 17.13 -21.66
N VAL A 528 7.92 17.36 -22.35
CA VAL A 528 8.86 18.46 -22.05
C VAL A 528 8.13 19.80 -22.02
N GLY A 529 7.28 20.06 -23.03
CA GLY A 529 6.49 21.28 -23.09
C GLY A 529 5.49 21.40 -21.93
N PHE A 530 4.86 20.30 -21.52
CA PHE A 530 3.96 20.30 -20.36
C PHE A 530 4.69 20.50 -19.03
N ILE A 531 5.88 19.91 -18.86
CA ILE A 531 6.72 20.11 -17.67
C ILE A 531 7.15 21.58 -17.58
N GLU A 532 7.60 22.17 -18.68
CA GLU A 532 7.99 23.58 -18.73
C GLU A 532 6.80 24.49 -18.38
N MET A 533 5.62 24.21 -18.93
CA MET A 533 4.39 24.95 -18.65
C MET A 533 4.02 24.83 -17.16
N GLY A 534 4.05 23.63 -16.58
CA GLY A 534 3.74 23.39 -15.17
C GLY A 534 4.72 24.11 -14.23
N LEU A 535 6.03 24.02 -14.50
CA LEU A 535 7.05 24.72 -13.72
C LEU A 535 6.88 26.25 -13.76
N LYS A 536 6.45 26.80 -14.91
CA LYS A 536 6.13 28.22 -15.09
C LYS A 536 4.85 28.63 -14.35
N GLU A 537 3.81 27.81 -14.40
CA GLU A 537 2.53 28.08 -13.71
C GLU A 537 2.67 28.03 -12.19
N GLU A 538 3.46 27.10 -11.66
CA GLU A 538 3.76 27.02 -10.22
C GLU A 538 4.74 28.11 -9.72
N GLY A 539 5.34 28.89 -10.64
CA GLY A 539 6.35 29.90 -10.30
C GLY A 539 7.66 29.31 -9.79
N ALA A 540 7.91 28.02 -10.05
CA ALA A 540 9.14 27.33 -9.67
C ALA A 540 10.37 27.83 -10.46
N VAL A 541 10.12 28.33 -11.68
CA VAL A 541 11.09 28.92 -12.62
C VAL A 541 10.57 30.25 -13.19
N PRO A 542 11.44 31.17 -13.64
CA PRO A 542 11.05 32.42 -14.31
C PRO A 542 10.16 32.21 -15.54
N ARG A 543 9.33 33.21 -15.92
CA ARG A 543 8.45 33.09 -17.10
C ARG A 543 9.20 33.00 -18.43
N ASP A 544 10.40 33.57 -18.46
CA ASP A 544 11.37 33.53 -19.56
C ASP A 544 12.33 32.34 -19.48
N PHE A 545 12.17 31.47 -18.48
CA PHE A 545 12.88 30.21 -18.43
C PHE A 545 12.49 29.35 -19.63
N GLU A 546 13.45 28.86 -20.38
CA GLU A 546 13.25 27.79 -21.34
C GLU A 546 13.95 26.57 -20.78
N LEU A 547 13.34 25.39 -20.90
CA LEU A 547 14.07 24.18 -20.55
C LEU A 547 15.32 24.13 -21.44
N PRO A 548 16.51 23.91 -20.86
CA PRO A 548 17.78 23.80 -21.61
C PRO A 548 17.85 22.53 -22.47
N PHE A 549 16.73 21.82 -22.57
CA PHE A 549 16.53 20.58 -23.28
C PHE A 549 15.79 20.87 -24.58
N ASN A 550 16.41 20.63 -25.72
CA ASN A 550 15.70 20.65 -26.97
C ASN A 550 15.01 19.29 -27.14
N PRO A 551 13.71 19.21 -27.47
CA PRO A 551 13.09 17.94 -27.84
C PRO A 551 13.82 17.20 -28.98
N ALA A 552 14.62 17.92 -29.79
CA ALA A 552 15.51 17.34 -30.79
C ALA A 552 16.71 16.55 -30.23
N ASP A 553 17.03 16.72 -28.94
CA ASP A 553 18.08 15.97 -28.25
C ASP A 553 17.59 14.57 -27.83
N ILE A 554 16.27 14.30 -27.90
CA ILE A 554 15.71 12.95 -27.75
C ILE A 554 16.07 12.15 -28.99
N PRO A 555 16.77 11.01 -28.88
CA PRO A 555 17.09 10.21 -30.04
C PRO A 555 15.82 9.61 -30.67
N PRO A 556 15.86 9.32 -31.98
CA PRO A 556 14.81 8.52 -32.63
C PRO A 556 14.53 7.25 -31.85
N VAL A 557 13.24 6.95 -31.69
CA VAL A 557 12.74 5.83 -30.89
C VAL A 557 13.32 4.48 -31.35
N GLU A 558 13.58 4.33 -32.64
CA GLU A 558 14.16 3.13 -33.23
C GLU A 558 15.60 2.88 -32.76
N LEU A 559 16.37 3.94 -32.45
CA LEU A 559 17.73 3.76 -31.92
C LEU A 559 17.72 3.23 -30.49
N VAL A 560 16.74 3.64 -29.69
CA VAL A 560 16.59 3.17 -28.31
C VAL A 560 15.99 1.77 -28.27
N THR A 561 15.00 1.47 -29.13
CA THR A 561 14.25 0.21 -29.08
C THR A 561 14.89 -0.93 -29.87
N ALA A 562 15.69 -0.64 -30.91
CA ALA A 562 16.35 -1.67 -31.72
C ALA A 562 17.20 -2.69 -30.94
N PRO A 563 18.03 -2.30 -29.95
CA PRO A 563 18.80 -3.25 -29.16
C PRO A 563 17.97 -4.01 -28.12
N LEU A 564 16.78 -3.51 -27.77
CA LEU A 564 15.93 -4.14 -26.76
C LEU A 564 15.37 -5.47 -27.24
N PHE A 565 15.21 -6.38 -26.29
CA PHE A 565 14.63 -7.70 -26.51
C PHE A 565 13.64 -7.99 -25.37
N VAL A 566 12.89 -9.07 -25.53
CA VAL A 566 11.84 -9.48 -24.60
C VAL A 566 12.43 -9.85 -23.25
N ASN A 567 11.88 -9.26 -22.19
CA ASN A 567 12.26 -9.54 -20.81
C ASN A 567 11.52 -10.80 -20.34
N ILE A 568 12.25 -11.72 -19.74
CA ILE A 568 11.73 -12.99 -19.22
C ILE A 568 12.13 -13.14 -17.76
N ALA A 569 11.15 -13.42 -16.90
CA ALA A 569 11.40 -13.82 -15.52
C ALA A 569 10.74 -15.16 -15.23
N MET A 570 11.42 -16.01 -14.48
CA MET A 570 10.99 -17.38 -14.27
C MET A 570 11.34 -17.85 -12.86
N ASN A 571 10.40 -18.53 -12.20
CA ASN A 571 10.64 -19.09 -10.86
C ASN A 571 10.78 -20.60 -10.94
N THR A 572 11.69 -21.16 -10.16
CA THR A 572 11.83 -22.59 -9.89
C THR A 572 11.81 -22.83 -8.39
N VAL A 573 11.41 -24.03 -7.98
CA VAL A 573 11.36 -24.40 -6.57
C VAL A 573 12.04 -25.75 -6.39
N ASP A 574 12.96 -25.84 -5.43
CA ASP A 574 13.72 -27.05 -5.11
C ASP A 574 13.79 -27.29 -3.59
N GLU A 575 14.64 -28.21 -3.13
CA GLU A 575 14.85 -28.49 -1.71
C GLU A 575 15.35 -27.27 -0.89
N ASN A 576 16.03 -26.32 -1.54
CA ASN A 576 16.60 -25.13 -0.91
C ASN A 576 15.61 -23.95 -0.83
N GLY A 577 14.58 -23.94 -1.69
CA GLY A 577 13.50 -22.97 -1.65
C GLY A 577 13.11 -22.44 -3.03
N LEU A 578 12.75 -21.16 -3.11
CA LEU A 578 12.38 -20.49 -4.37
C LEU A 578 13.63 -19.84 -4.98
N HIS A 579 13.83 -20.05 -6.28
CA HIS A 579 14.84 -19.35 -7.06
C HIS A 579 14.18 -18.68 -8.26
N THR A 580 14.31 -17.36 -8.37
CA THR A 580 13.83 -16.56 -9.49
C THR A 580 15.01 -16.20 -10.37
N TYR A 581 14.86 -16.38 -11.68
CA TYR A 581 15.78 -15.91 -12.71
C TYR A 581 15.10 -14.76 -13.47
N SER A 582 15.83 -13.67 -13.72
CA SER A 582 15.36 -12.56 -14.56
C SER A 582 16.39 -12.23 -15.61
N ARG A 583 15.93 -12.16 -16.85
CA ARG A 583 16.69 -11.78 -18.04
C ARG A 583 16.01 -10.60 -18.68
N SER A 584 16.62 -9.42 -18.57
CA SER A 584 16.03 -8.18 -19.07
C SER A 584 16.97 -7.43 -20.00
N SER A 585 16.39 -6.70 -20.96
CA SER A 585 17.14 -5.83 -21.88
C SER A 585 17.49 -4.47 -21.27
N LEU A 586 16.78 -4.07 -20.21
CA LEU A 586 17.01 -2.89 -19.39
C LEU A 586 16.83 -3.28 -17.92
N PRO A 587 17.54 -2.64 -16.97
CA PRO A 587 17.32 -2.90 -15.55
C PRO A 587 15.86 -2.60 -15.15
N GLY A 588 15.31 -3.39 -14.25
CA GLY A 588 13.91 -3.30 -13.82
C GLY A 588 13.57 -1.93 -13.24
N ILE A 589 12.58 -1.24 -13.84
CA ILE A 589 11.94 -0.05 -13.25
C ILE A 589 10.88 -0.55 -12.27
N PRO A 590 10.98 -0.29 -10.95
CA PRO A 590 10.06 -0.84 -9.94
C PRO A 590 8.60 -0.33 -10.00
N ILE A 591 8.28 0.58 -10.92
CA ILE A 591 7.08 1.42 -10.85
C ILE A 591 6.02 1.05 -11.90
N ILE A 592 6.33 0.25 -12.92
CA ILE A 592 5.36 -0.14 -13.95
C ILE A 592 5.39 -1.67 -14.13
N GLY A 593 4.74 -2.40 -13.22
CA GLY A 593 4.26 -3.78 -13.41
C GLY A 593 5.14 -4.70 -14.27
N GLY A 594 6.45 -4.71 -14.03
CA GLY A 594 7.41 -5.22 -14.99
C GLY A 594 8.54 -5.99 -14.35
N GLY A 595 8.43 -7.32 -14.37
CA GLY A 595 9.54 -8.15 -14.84
C GLY A 595 10.57 -8.67 -13.85
N ASP A 596 10.44 -8.50 -12.53
CA ASP A 596 11.25 -9.25 -11.57
C ASP A 596 10.33 -10.21 -10.79
N GLY A 597 10.49 -11.51 -11.04
CA GLY A 597 9.57 -12.61 -10.69
C GLY A 597 9.18 -12.79 -9.21
N GLY A 598 9.57 -11.87 -8.33
CA GLY A 598 9.04 -11.73 -6.98
C GLY A 598 7.60 -11.18 -6.92
N THR A 599 7.14 -10.43 -7.92
CA THR A 599 5.81 -9.78 -7.90
C THR A 599 4.64 -10.71 -8.20
N ALA A 600 4.83 -11.94 -8.65
CA ALA A 600 3.69 -12.82 -8.96
C ALA A 600 3.21 -13.63 -7.73
N ILE A 601 4.15 -14.22 -6.98
CA ILE A 601 3.84 -15.10 -5.84
C ILE A 601 3.73 -14.29 -4.54
N ALA A 602 4.60 -13.30 -4.33
CA ALA A 602 4.49 -12.40 -3.18
C ALA A 602 3.19 -11.60 -3.26
N THR A 603 2.84 -11.05 -4.42
CA THR A 603 1.63 -10.23 -4.54
C THR A 603 0.35 -11.05 -4.41
N THR A 604 0.27 -12.32 -4.83
CA THR A 604 -0.98 -13.10 -4.69
C THR A 604 -1.13 -13.71 -3.29
N GLY A 605 -0.08 -14.35 -2.75
CA GLY A 605 -0.11 -14.96 -1.42
C GLY A 605 -0.10 -13.93 -0.27
N VAL A 606 0.68 -12.85 -0.42
CA VAL A 606 0.72 -11.76 0.57
C VAL A 606 -0.46 -10.80 0.41
N LEU A 607 -1.01 -10.56 -0.79
CA LEU A 607 -2.30 -9.86 -0.86
C LEU A 607 -3.39 -10.70 -0.21
N VAL A 608 -3.53 -12.01 -0.46
CA VAL A 608 -4.61 -12.77 0.21
C VAL A 608 -4.41 -12.89 1.73
N ALA A 609 -3.17 -13.09 2.20
CA ALA A 609 -2.84 -13.13 3.63
C ALA A 609 -2.92 -11.76 4.33
N LEU A 610 -2.59 -10.66 3.65
CA LEU A 610 -2.79 -9.30 4.17
C LEU A 610 -4.22 -8.81 3.99
N LEU A 611 -4.98 -9.29 3.00
CA LEU A 611 -6.33 -8.81 2.72
C LEU A 611 -7.30 -9.22 3.84
N LEU A 612 -7.17 -10.36 4.50
CA LEU A 612 -8.12 -10.70 5.57
C LEU A 612 -8.00 -9.80 6.82
N PRO A 613 -6.79 -9.50 7.36
CA PRO A 613 -6.66 -8.55 8.48
C PRO A 613 -6.69 -7.07 8.02
N ALA A 614 -6.08 -6.73 6.89
CA ALA A 614 -6.02 -5.35 6.40
C ALA A 614 -7.33 -4.88 5.77
N VAL A 615 -8.19 -5.75 5.23
CA VAL A 615 -9.55 -5.34 4.82
C VAL A 615 -10.40 -4.99 6.03
N GLN A 616 -10.18 -5.60 7.20
CA GLN A 616 -10.90 -5.20 8.41
C GLN A 616 -10.37 -3.87 8.98
N SER A 617 -9.05 -3.69 9.06
CA SER A 617 -8.44 -2.41 9.47
C SER A 617 -8.76 -1.28 8.47
N ALA A 618 -8.71 -1.55 7.17
CA ALA A 618 -9.09 -0.60 6.12
C ALA A 618 -10.61 -0.38 6.05
N ARG A 619 -11.46 -1.37 6.36
CA ARG A 619 -12.92 -1.17 6.51
C ARG A 619 -13.22 -0.33 7.74
N THR A 620 -12.57 -0.57 8.87
CA THR A 620 -12.75 0.24 10.09
C THR A 620 -12.20 1.66 9.88
N ALA A 621 -11.06 1.81 9.22
CA ALA A 621 -10.53 3.12 8.84
C ALA A 621 -11.37 3.82 7.76
N ALA A 622 -11.96 3.08 6.82
CA ALA A 622 -12.88 3.61 5.82
C ALA A 622 -14.24 3.98 6.45
N ARG A 623 -14.72 3.23 7.44
CA ARG A 623 -15.92 3.55 8.22
C ARG A 623 -15.70 4.78 9.11
N ASP A 624 -14.52 4.92 9.73
CA ASP A 624 -14.10 6.14 10.44
C ASP A 624 -13.98 7.34 9.48
N ALA A 625 -13.33 7.16 8.33
CA ALA A 625 -13.24 8.20 7.30
C ALA A 625 -14.61 8.59 6.75
N GLN A 626 -15.51 7.61 6.54
CA GLN A 626 -16.87 7.84 6.08
C GLN A 626 -17.71 8.54 7.16
N SER A 627 -17.54 8.22 8.44
CA SER A 627 -18.17 8.95 9.54
C SER A 627 -17.74 10.43 9.58
N LYS A 628 -16.43 10.70 9.39
CA LYS A 628 -15.90 12.07 9.23
C LYS A 628 -16.51 12.79 8.03
N ILE A 629 -16.69 12.09 6.90
CA ILE A 629 -17.33 12.65 5.71
C ILE A 629 -18.81 12.96 5.98
N ASN A 630 -19.54 12.06 6.66
CA ASN A 630 -20.94 12.27 7.03
C ASN A 630 -21.10 13.47 7.96
N LEU A 631 -20.27 13.59 9.02
CA LEU A 631 -20.23 14.77 9.88
C LEU A 631 -19.88 16.05 9.11
N LYS A 632 -18.97 15.98 8.13
CA LYS A 632 -18.63 17.12 7.28
C LYS A 632 -19.80 17.53 6.39
N GLN A 633 -20.55 16.58 5.84
CA GLN A 633 -21.77 16.84 5.05
C GLN A 633 -22.87 17.45 5.91
N ILE A 634 -23.10 16.92 7.12
CA ILE A 634 -24.05 17.47 8.10
C ILE A 634 -23.66 18.91 8.47
N ALA A 635 -22.39 19.16 8.76
CA ALA A 635 -21.92 20.49 9.09
C ALA A 635 -22.08 21.47 7.91
N LEU A 636 -21.77 21.04 6.69
CA LEU A 636 -21.99 21.85 5.49
C LEU A 636 -23.49 22.16 5.29
N ALA A 637 -24.36 21.19 5.50
CA ALA A 637 -25.80 21.37 5.42
C ALA A 637 -26.32 22.36 6.48
N LEU A 638 -25.78 22.29 7.70
CA LEU A 638 -26.07 23.24 8.78
C LEU A 638 -25.60 24.66 8.45
N HIS A 639 -24.43 24.81 7.81
CA HIS A 639 -23.96 26.11 7.30
C HIS A 639 -24.82 26.63 6.15
N ASN A 640 -25.21 25.79 5.20
CA ASN A 640 -26.12 26.18 4.11
C ASN A 640 -27.50 26.59 4.66
N TYR A 641 -28.01 25.88 5.66
CA TYR A 641 -29.21 26.28 6.38
C TYR A 641 -29.02 27.65 7.06
N HIS A 642 -27.91 27.85 7.78
CA HIS A 642 -27.59 29.13 8.40
C HIS A 642 -27.48 30.26 7.36
N ASP A 643 -26.91 30.03 6.19
CA ASP A 643 -26.79 31.04 5.13
C ASP A 643 -28.16 31.48 4.59
N VAL A 644 -29.15 30.58 4.58
CA VAL A 644 -30.52 30.88 4.13
C VAL A 644 -31.38 31.48 5.25
N TYR A 645 -31.25 30.98 6.48
CA TYR A 645 -32.16 31.29 7.59
C TYR A 645 -31.53 32.16 8.70
N GLU A 646 -30.26 32.57 8.54
CA GLU A 646 -29.46 33.38 9.47
C GLU A 646 -29.32 32.80 10.90
N SER A 647 -29.54 31.50 11.05
CA SER A 647 -29.43 30.74 12.30
C SER A 647 -29.32 29.26 12.04
N PHE A 648 -28.74 28.50 12.98
CA PHE A 648 -28.85 27.04 12.99
C PHE A 648 -30.29 26.61 13.30
N PRO A 649 -30.73 25.43 12.83
CA PRO A 649 -32.08 24.95 13.11
C PRO A 649 -32.27 24.71 14.61
N PRO A 650 -33.48 24.97 15.15
CA PRO A 650 -33.80 24.54 16.50
C PRO A 650 -33.75 23.02 16.59
N GLY A 651 -33.45 22.52 17.78
CA GLY A 651 -33.32 21.09 18.08
C GLY A 651 -34.55 20.25 17.72
N THR A 652 -35.73 20.85 17.82
CA THR A 652 -36.99 20.27 17.35
C THR A 652 -37.78 21.29 16.54
N ILE A 653 -38.60 20.81 15.61
CA ILE A 653 -39.65 21.63 15.00
C ILE A 653 -40.70 21.91 16.08
N GLU A 654 -40.87 23.19 16.41
CA GLU A 654 -41.74 23.61 17.49
C GLU A 654 -43.20 23.16 17.26
N ASN A 655 -43.72 22.38 18.20
CA ASN A 655 -45.12 21.96 18.21
C ASN A 655 -45.65 21.98 19.64
N ALA A 656 -46.50 22.96 19.95
CA ALA A 656 -47.03 23.16 21.29
C ALA A 656 -47.96 22.02 21.77
N ASN A 657 -48.43 21.18 20.85
CA ASN A 657 -49.36 20.09 21.16
C ASN A 657 -48.67 18.73 21.35
N LEU A 658 -47.34 18.66 21.11
CA LEU A 658 -46.55 17.43 21.23
C LEU A 658 -45.47 17.57 22.29
N PRO A 659 -45.21 16.52 23.09
CA PRO A 659 -44.01 16.45 23.91
C PRO A 659 -42.77 16.40 23.01
N VAL A 660 -41.61 16.78 23.55
CA VAL A 660 -40.39 17.05 22.76
C VAL A 660 -39.90 15.82 21.99
N ASP A 661 -40.03 14.64 22.57
CA ASP A 661 -39.68 13.32 22.02
C ASP A 661 -40.61 12.85 20.89
N GLU A 662 -41.81 13.42 20.77
CA GLU A 662 -42.74 13.15 19.66
C GLU A 662 -42.61 14.16 18.51
N ARG A 663 -41.86 15.25 18.70
CA ARG A 663 -41.63 16.28 17.66
C ARG A 663 -40.65 15.78 16.59
N LEU A 664 -40.63 16.47 15.46
CA LEU A 664 -39.62 16.28 14.42
C LEU A 664 -38.29 16.93 14.83
N SER A 665 -37.18 16.27 14.52
CA SER A 665 -35.82 16.71 14.88
C SER A 665 -35.29 17.85 14.01
N TRP A 666 -34.17 18.44 14.45
CA TRP A 666 -33.37 19.40 13.69
C TRP A 666 -32.81 18.86 12.37
N MET A 667 -32.80 17.53 12.19
CA MET A 667 -32.33 16.89 10.96
C MET A 667 -33.32 17.03 9.80
N VAL A 668 -34.62 17.21 10.09
CA VAL A 668 -35.66 17.39 9.06
C VAL A 668 -35.49 18.70 8.27
N PRO A 669 -35.26 19.87 8.91
CA PRO A 669 -35.01 21.13 8.19
C PRO A 669 -33.76 21.13 7.30
N ILE A 670 -32.78 20.25 7.54
CA ILE A 670 -31.54 20.21 6.74
C ILE A 670 -31.61 19.29 5.52
N LEU A 671 -32.68 18.49 5.36
CA LEU A 671 -32.87 17.56 4.23
C LEU A 671 -32.66 18.22 2.85
N PRO A 672 -33.19 19.43 2.56
CA PRO A 672 -32.92 20.13 1.30
C PRO A 672 -31.44 20.38 1.00
N PHE A 673 -30.60 20.46 2.03
CA PHE A 673 -29.18 20.80 1.94
C PHE A 673 -28.26 19.57 1.91
N ILE A 674 -28.85 18.37 1.91
CA ILE A 674 -28.17 17.08 1.71
C ILE A 674 -28.79 16.29 0.54
N ASP A 675 -29.35 17.00 -0.44
CA ASP A 675 -30.00 16.44 -1.64
C ASP A 675 -31.24 15.57 -1.37
N GLN A 676 -31.92 15.77 -0.23
CA GLN A 676 -33.15 15.07 0.18
C GLN A 676 -34.42 15.94 0.07
N GLN A 677 -34.49 16.80 -0.96
CA GLN A 677 -35.62 17.73 -1.18
C GLN A 677 -36.96 17.00 -1.43
N SER A 678 -36.93 15.86 -2.12
CA SER A 678 -38.12 15.04 -2.39
C SER A 678 -38.73 14.53 -1.09
N LEU A 679 -37.89 14.00 -0.20
CA LEU A 679 -38.29 13.49 1.10
C LEU A 679 -38.86 14.58 2.00
N TRP A 680 -38.18 15.72 2.07
CA TRP A 680 -38.62 16.88 2.84
C TRP A 680 -40.03 17.34 2.49
N THR A 681 -40.40 17.25 1.21
CA THR A 681 -41.71 17.69 0.71
C THR A 681 -42.85 16.75 1.15
N LEU A 682 -42.54 15.49 1.48
CA LEU A 682 -43.52 14.48 1.91
C LEU A 682 -43.81 14.53 3.41
N ILE A 683 -42.93 15.13 4.21
CA ILE A 683 -43.05 15.17 5.67
C ILE A 683 -44.08 16.22 6.10
N ASN A 684 -45.08 15.80 6.88
CA ASN A 684 -46.03 16.68 7.54
C ASN A 684 -45.45 17.22 8.86
N MET A 685 -44.96 18.47 8.80
CA MET A 685 -44.30 19.15 9.93
C MET A 685 -45.21 19.44 11.14
N LYS A 686 -46.53 19.23 11.03
CA LYS A 686 -47.50 19.50 12.10
C LYS A 686 -47.86 18.28 12.94
N GLU A 687 -47.47 17.09 12.48
CA GLU A 687 -47.76 15.81 13.14
C GLU A 687 -46.52 15.26 13.83
N ALA A 688 -46.71 14.25 14.68
CA ALA A 688 -45.59 13.55 15.32
C ALA A 688 -44.73 12.82 14.28
N TRP A 689 -43.47 12.61 14.60
CA TRP A 689 -42.54 11.87 13.71
C TRP A 689 -43.01 10.43 13.48
N ASN A 690 -43.67 9.80 14.45
CA ASN A 690 -44.18 8.43 14.37
C ASN A 690 -45.66 8.33 13.96
N SER A 691 -46.24 9.42 13.44
CA SER A 691 -47.64 9.42 12.99
C SER A 691 -47.82 8.65 11.67
N ASP A 692 -49.01 8.09 11.44
CA ASP A 692 -49.37 7.45 10.16
C ASP A 692 -49.12 8.37 8.95
N ALA A 693 -49.27 9.69 9.14
CA ALA A 693 -49.06 10.68 8.08
C ALA A 693 -47.59 10.81 7.64
N ASN A 694 -46.65 10.48 8.53
CA ASN A 694 -45.21 10.59 8.29
C ASN A 694 -44.51 9.24 8.11
N PHE A 695 -45.19 8.11 8.38
CA PHE A 695 -44.62 6.77 8.37
C PHE A 695 -43.86 6.44 7.06
N ASP A 696 -44.51 6.63 5.90
CA ASP A 696 -43.90 6.29 4.60
C ASP A 696 -42.68 7.15 4.27
N ALA A 697 -42.67 8.42 4.70
CA ALA A 697 -41.55 9.33 4.47
C ALA A 697 -40.40 9.07 5.45
N LEU A 698 -40.70 8.81 6.72
CA LEU A 698 -39.67 8.72 7.77
C LEU A 698 -39.11 7.30 7.95
N THR A 699 -39.53 6.35 7.11
CA THR A 699 -38.94 5.02 7.00
C THR A 699 -37.92 4.90 5.84
N GLU A 700 -37.68 5.98 5.10
CA GLU A 700 -36.63 6.04 4.07
C GLU A 700 -35.23 6.21 4.69
N ASP A 701 -34.28 5.37 4.28
CA ASP A 701 -32.90 5.40 4.77
C ASP A 701 -32.13 6.62 4.22
N ILE A 702 -31.46 7.36 5.10
CA ILE A 702 -30.56 8.46 4.74
C ILE A 702 -29.12 8.06 5.10
N PRO A 703 -28.29 7.60 4.14
CA PRO A 703 -26.95 7.10 4.42
C PRO A 703 -26.04 8.08 5.16
N SER A 704 -26.21 9.39 4.94
CA SER A 704 -25.42 10.44 5.61
C SER A 704 -25.74 10.62 7.09
N PHE A 705 -26.88 10.11 7.58
CA PHE A 705 -27.22 10.15 9.02
C PHE A 705 -26.83 8.88 9.78
N LEU A 706 -26.43 7.83 9.06
CA LEU A 706 -25.97 6.59 9.67
C LEU A 706 -24.49 6.69 10.05
N ASN A 707 -24.14 6.14 11.22
CA ASN A 707 -22.74 5.87 11.55
C ASN A 707 -22.34 4.52 10.92
N PRO A 708 -21.36 4.49 9.99
CA PRO A 708 -20.90 3.25 9.36
C PRO A 708 -20.30 2.22 10.33
N ASN A 709 -19.93 2.65 11.54
CA ASN A 709 -19.43 1.79 12.62
C ASN A 709 -20.54 1.17 13.47
N SER A 710 -21.79 1.65 13.36
CA SER A 710 -22.89 1.18 14.19
C SER A 710 -23.47 -0.15 13.68
N PRO A 711 -23.70 -1.14 14.57
CA PRO A 711 -24.39 -2.39 14.22
C PRO A 711 -25.90 -2.20 14.03
N GLU A 712 -26.47 -1.13 14.60
CA GLU A 712 -27.91 -0.87 14.58
C GLU A 712 -28.27 0.13 13.48
N LYS A 713 -29.24 -0.24 12.64
CA LYS A 713 -29.72 0.62 11.54
C LYS A 713 -31.16 1.07 11.71
N THR A 714 -31.92 0.42 12.60
CA THR A 714 -33.34 0.68 12.78
C THR A 714 -33.75 0.58 14.25
N TYR A 715 -34.65 1.46 14.68
CA TYR A 715 -35.30 1.45 15.99
C TYR A 715 -36.82 1.41 15.78
N GLU A 716 -37.48 0.36 16.27
CA GLU A 716 -38.95 0.17 16.11
C GLU A 716 -39.46 0.34 14.67
N GLY A 717 -38.66 -0.05 13.68
CA GLY A 717 -39.00 0.04 12.25
C GLY A 717 -38.60 1.36 11.56
N TYR A 718 -38.05 2.33 12.30
CA TYR A 718 -37.57 3.60 11.75
C TYR A 718 -36.03 3.61 11.64
N PRO A 719 -35.45 4.19 10.56
CA PRO A 719 -34.01 4.38 10.44
C PRO A 719 -33.44 5.23 11.57
N VAL A 720 -32.30 4.82 12.12
CA VAL A 720 -31.65 5.55 13.21
C VAL A 720 -30.73 6.66 12.71
N THR A 721 -30.30 7.54 13.62
CA THR A 721 -29.12 8.39 13.42
C THR A 721 -27.98 7.93 14.30
N GLY A 722 -26.76 7.98 13.77
CA GLY A 722 -25.53 7.81 14.54
C GLY A 722 -24.86 9.13 14.94
N TYR A 723 -25.52 10.26 14.70
CA TYR A 723 -25.04 11.60 15.02
C TYR A 723 -26.09 12.39 15.82
N VAL A 724 -25.61 13.18 16.79
CA VAL A 724 -26.43 14.00 17.68
C VAL A 724 -25.93 15.44 17.71
N GLY A 725 -26.85 16.38 17.93
CA GLY A 725 -26.53 17.78 18.20
C GLY A 725 -26.18 18.00 19.67
N ILE A 726 -25.25 18.91 19.94
CA ILE A 726 -24.80 19.21 21.31
C ILE A 726 -25.67 20.27 21.99
N GLY A 727 -26.28 19.86 23.10
CA GLY A 727 -27.19 20.61 23.97
C GLY A 727 -26.52 21.59 24.92
N GLY A 728 -25.26 21.33 25.27
CA GLY A 728 -24.50 22.03 26.30
C GLY A 728 -24.18 21.14 27.50
N VAL A 729 -24.02 21.75 28.68
CA VAL A 729 -23.60 21.07 29.91
C VAL A 729 -24.72 21.09 30.97
N GLY A 730 -25.13 19.90 31.41
CA GLY A 730 -26.20 19.65 32.38
C GLY A 730 -27.53 19.25 31.74
N GLU A 731 -28.38 18.57 32.52
CA GLU A 731 -29.63 17.96 32.07
C GLU A 731 -30.62 18.97 31.44
N ASP A 732 -30.69 20.19 32.00
CA ASP A 732 -31.55 21.27 31.51
C ASP A 732 -30.96 22.05 30.33
N ALA A 733 -29.73 21.76 29.88
CA ALA A 733 -29.01 22.55 28.89
C ALA A 733 -29.74 22.73 27.54
N PRO A 734 -30.46 21.73 27.00
CA PRO A 734 -31.27 21.89 25.78
C PRO A 734 -32.45 22.87 25.92
N GLU A 735 -32.87 23.21 27.13
CA GLU A 735 -33.96 24.16 27.41
C GLU A 735 -33.47 25.60 27.67
N LEU A 736 -32.17 25.76 27.93
CA LEU A 736 -31.60 27.06 28.27
C LEU A 736 -31.60 28.02 27.07
N PRO A 737 -31.74 29.34 27.29
CA PRO A 737 -31.60 30.33 26.22
C PRO A 737 -30.13 30.42 25.75
N ALA A 738 -29.92 30.87 24.51
CA ALA A 738 -28.58 30.95 23.90
C ALA A 738 -27.58 31.85 24.66
N ASN A 739 -28.05 32.80 25.47
CA ASN A 739 -27.18 33.66 26.29
C ASN A 739 -26.75 33.02 27.62
N HIS A 740 -27.14 31.76 27.89
CA HIS A 740 -26.77 31.06 29.11
C HIS A 740 -25.43 30.34 28.95
N ARG A 741 -24.54 30.45 29.96
CA ARG A 741 -23.16 29.93 29.91
C ARG A 741 -23.02 28.43 29.66
N ARG A 742 -24.06 27.66 30.02
CA ARG A 742 -24.13 26.19 29.83
C ARG A 742 -24.80 25.78 28.52
N ALA A 743 -25.24 26.72 27.70
CA ALA A 743 -25.94 26.41 26.45
C ALA A 743 -24.95 25.93 25.38
N GLY A 744 -25.29 24.83 24.71
CA GLY A 744 -24.66 24.41 23.45
C GLY A 744 -25.35 25.01 22.24
N ILE A 745 -25.00 24.53 21.04
CA ILE A 745 -25.54 25.05 19.78
C ILE A 745 -27.02 24.65 19.62
N PHE A 746 -27.37 23.39 19.89
CA PHE A 746 -28.72 22.88 19.71
C PHE A 746 -29.52 22.94 21.01
N GLY A 747 -30.76 23.37 20.97
CA GLY A 747 -31.70 23.23 22.09
C GLY A 747 -33.12 23.04 21.55
N TYR A 748 -34.03 22.47 22.33
CA TYR A 748 -35.32 21.98 21.82
C TYR A 748 -36.09 23.03 21.02
N ASN A 749 -36.12 24.28 21.51
CA ASN A 749 -36.71 25.41 20.80
C ASN A 749 -35.70 26.59 20.67
N ARG A 750 -34.43 26.34 20.98
CA ARG A 750 -33.38 27.37 20.95
C ARG A 750 -32.93 27.61 19.52
N VAL A 751 -32.93 28.88 19.11
CA VAL A 751 -32.35 29.31 17.83
C VAL A 751 -31.01 29.97 18.12
N THR A 752 -29.93 29.39 17.58
CA THR A 752 -28.55 29.85 17.80
C THR A 752 -28.00 30.41 16.50
N ARG A 753 -27.38 31.60 16.54
CA ARG A 753 -26.69 32.21 15.39
C ARG A 753 -25.18 32.10 15.56
N ILE A 754 -24.43 32.15 14.47
CA ILE A 754 -22.95 32.14 14.54
C ILE A 754 -22.41 33.25 15.47
N ARG A 755 -23.04 34.43 15.48
CA ARG A 755 -22.65 35.55 16.38
C ARG A 755 -22.83 35.25 17.88
N ASP A 756 -23.65 34.26 18.23
CA ASP A 756 -23.92 33.89 19.61
C ASP A 756 -22.84 32.93 20.14
N ILE A 757 -21.97 32.40 19.26
CA ILE A 757 -20.82 31.54 19.57
C ILE A 757 -19.60 32.40 19.86
N THR A 758 -19.53 32.96 21.07
CA THR A 758 -18.46 33.88 21.48
C THR A 758 -17.16 33.17 21.85
N ASP A 759 -17.20 31.87 22.12
CA ASP A 759 -16.02 31.06 22.46
C ASP A 759 -15.19 30.63 21.22
N GLY A 760 -15.71 30.96 20.03
CA GLY A 760 -15.07 30.73 18.74
C GLY A 760 -15.60 29.48 18.05
N THR A 761 -15.96 29.63 16.77
CA THR A 761 -16.58 28.55 15.99
C THR A 761 -15.67 27.32 15.82
N SER A 762 -14.34 27.52 15.81
CA SER A 762 -13.36 26.44 15.74
C SER A 762 -13.15 25.70 17.07
N ASN A 763 -13.70 26.20 18.17
CA ASN A 763 -13.52 25.65 19.51
C ASN A 763 -14.82 25.07 20.07
N THR A 764 -15.97 25.42 19.50
CA THR A 764 -17.28 24.92 19.94
C THR A 764 -17.72 23.70 19.11
N MET A 765 -18.06 22.62 19.81
CA MET A 765 -18.65 21.41 19.27
C MET A 765 -20.13 21.64 18.91
N MET A 766 -20.50 21.24 17.69
CA MET A 766 -21.84 21.35 17.15
C MET A 766 -22.54 19.99 17.14
N THR A 767 -21.86 18.96 16.65
CA THR A 767 -22.39 17.60 16.55
C THR A 767 -21.36 16.57 17.01
N SER A 768 -21.81 15.40 17.43
CA SER A 768 -20.96 14.26 17.78
C SER A 768 -21.55 12.95 17.26
N GLU A 769 -20.72 11.93 17.12
CA GLU A 769 -21.20 10.54 17.05
C GLU A 769 -21.92 10.16 18.36
N ALA A 770 -22.84 9.20 18.27
CA ALA A 770 -23.59 8.63 19.39
C ALA A 770 -23.36 7.12 19.52
N SER A 771 -23.32 6.64 20.77
CA SER A 771 -23.07 5.24 21.11
C SER A 771 -24.35 4.41 21.26
N ASP A 772 -25.49 5.06 21.44
CA ASP A 772 -26.83 4.48 21.30
C ASP A 772 -27.58 5.23 20.19
N HIS A 773 -28.66 4.64 19.69
CA HIS A 773 -29.27 5.07 18.44
C HIS A 773 -30.79 5.23 18.58
N GLY A 774 -31.28 6.42 18.25
CA GLY A 774 -32.71 6.72 18.12
C GLY A 774 -33.07 7.08 16.67
N PRO A 775 -34.37 7.12 16.32
CA PRO A 775 -34.81 7.55 14.99
C PRO A 775 -34.29 8.94 14.64
N TRP A 776 -33.71 9.12 13.44
CA TRP A 776 -33.14 10.41 13.01
C TRP A 776 -34.18 11.53 12.98
N SER A 777 -35.45 11.18 12.80
CA SER A 777 -36.57 12.10 12.74
C SER A 777 -37.13 12.49 14.10
N ALA A 778 -36.79 11.75 15.17
CA ALA A 778 -37.33 11.99 16.50
C ALA A 778 -36.59 13.14 17.20
N GLY A 779 -37.36 14.09 17.72
CA GLY A 779 -36.86 15.14 18.59
C GLY A 779 -36.44 14.60 19.96
N GLY A 780 -35.95 15.49 20.82
CA GLY A 780 -35.58 15.11 22.18
C GLY A 780 -34.25 14.40 22.25
N TYR A 781 -34.16 13.42 23.17
CA TYR A 781 -32.95 12.65 23.43
C TYR A 781 -32.39 12.15 22.08
N SER A 782 -33.17 11.43 21.26
CA SER A 782 -32.72 10.75 20.03
C SER A 782 -31.78 11.52 19.10
N THR A 783 -31.87 12.85 19.05
CA THR A 783 -31.05 13.69 18.16
C THR A 783 -30.31 14.83 18.87
N ILE A 784 -30.49 15.00 20.18
CA ILE A 784 -29.83 16.03 20.99
C ILE A 784 -29.36 15.44 22.32
N ARG A 785 -28.09 15.64 22.64
CA ARG A 785 -27.47 15.21 23.90
C ARG A 785 -26.82 16.38 24.62
N ALA A 786 -26.86 16.37 25.94
CA ALA A 786 -26.08 17.29 26.78
C ALA A 786 -25.12 16.46 27.64
N PHE A 787 -24.00 17.06 28.03
CA PHE A 787 -23.02 16.44 28.91
C PHE A 787 -23.49 16.59 30.36
N THR A 788 -23.89 15.51 31.01
CA THR A 788 -24.46 15.50 32.37
C THR A 788 -23.56 14.77 33.36
N GLU A 789 -22.88 13.70 32.94
CA GLU A 789 -22.08 12.86 33.83
C GLU A 789 -20.78 12.37 33.17
N VAL A 790 -19.68 12.37 33.93
CA VAL A 790 -18.36 11.87 33.49
C VAL A 790 -18.29 10.35 33.70
N PRO A 791 -17.69 9.55 32.79
CA PRO A 791 -16.98 9.95 31.57
C PRO A 791 -17.92 10.52 30.51
N TYR A 792 -17.51 11.61 29.85
CA TYR A 792 -18.36 12.28 28.87
C TYR A 792 -18.38 11.61 27.49
N ILE A 793 -17.25 11.04 27.07
CA ILE A 793 -17.14 10.28 25.83
C ILE A 793 -17.33 8.80 26.16
N ASN A 794 -18.20 8.10 25.42
CA ASN A 794 -18.57 6.69 25.63
C ASN A 794 -19.11 6.38 27.04
N GLY A 795 -19.63 7.39 27.75
CA GLY A 795 -20.22 7.24 29.08
C GLY A 795 -21.74 7.36 29.10
N PRO A 796 -22.34 7.70 30.27
CA PRO A 796 -23.79 7.58 30.50
C PRO A 796 -24.66 8.41 29.55
N ASP A 797 -24.14 9.51 29.02
CA ASP A 797 -24.84 10.40 28.09
C ASP A 797 -24.93 9.85 26.66
N ASN A 798 -24.25 8.73 26.39
CA ASN A 798 -24.16 8.06 25.09
C ASN A 798 -23.64 8.94 23.94
N ILE A 799 -22.79 9.92 24.27
CA ILE A 799 -22.03 10.72 23.30
C ILE A 799 -20.71 9.99 23.06
N GLY A 800 -20.47 9.49 21.85
CA GLY A 800 -19.28 8.69 21.60
C GLY A 800 -19.39 7.70 20.46
N ASN A 801 -18.27 7.09 20.12
CA ASN A 801 -18.18 5.93 19.22
C ASN A 801 -17.32 4.83 19.89
N PRO A 802 -17.93 3.90 20.66
CA PRO A 802 -17.20 2.85 21.38
C PRO A 802 -16.61 1.79 20.44
N TRP A 803 -16.99 1.82 19.15
CA TRP A 803 -16.51 0.90 18.13
C TRP A 803 -15.25 1.41 17.41
N SER A 804 -14.79 2.63 17.71
CA SER A 804 -13.61 3.25 17.10
C SER A 804 -12.41 3.23 18.06
N PRO A 805 -11.29 2.56 17.71
CA PRO A 805 -10.07 2.57 18.53
C PRO A 805 -9.30 3.91 18.47
N ARG A 806 -9.78 4.90 17.68
CA ARG A 806 -9.12 6.21 17.49
C ARG A 806 -9.78 7.34 18.26
N GLY A 807 -10.88 7.06 18.97
CA GLY A 807 -11.73 8.06 19.63
C GLY A 807 -12.98 8.42 18.82
N THR A 808 -13.70 9.42 19.31
CA THR A 808 -15.00 9.87 18.80
C THR A 808 -14.84 11.07 17.86
N ASN A 809 -15.53 11.05 16.73
CA ASN A 809 -15.54 12.18 15.82
C ASN A 809 -16.60 13.22 16.20
N VAL A 810 -16.19 14.48 16.19
CA VAL A 810 -17.02 15.63 16.54
C VAL A 810 -16.97 16.67 15.43
N GLY A 811 -18.14 17.20 15.06
CA GLY A 811 -18.28 18.31 14.14
C GLY A 811 -18.21 19.63 14.89
N MET A 812 -17.28 20.50 14.49
CA MET A 812 -17.09 21.83 15.05
C MET A 812 -18.00 22.85 14.36
N ALA A 813 -18.28 23.96 15.03
CA ALA A 813 -19.18 25.01 14.52
C ALA A 813 -18.59 25.83 13.35
N ASP A 814 -17.31 25.66 13.03
CA ASP A 814 -16.67 26.18 11.80
C ASP A 814 -16.76 25.19 10.62
N GLY A 815 -17.40 24.04 10.84
CA GLY A 815 -17.56 22.97 9.88
C GLY A 815 -16.34 22.06 9.75
N SER A 816 -15.29 22.21 10.56
CA SER A 816 -14.22 21.22 10.68
C SER A 816 -14.69 20.00 11.47
N VAL A 817 -14.06 18.85 11.27
CA VAL A 817 -14.32 17.62 12.03
C VAL A 817 -13.03 17.26 12.76
N ARG A 818 -13.14 16.96 14.05
CA ARG A 818 -12.01 16.58 14.91
C ARG A 818 -12.29 15.23 15.57
N THR A 819 -11.24 14.52 15.95
CA THR A 819 -11.34 13.29 16.73
C THR A 819 -10.94 13.59 18.16
N VAL A 820 -11.74 13.13 19.13
CA VAL A 820 -11.57 13.36 20.56
C VAL A 820 -11.45 12.00 21.26
N ASN A 821 -10.41 11.85 22.09
CA ASN A 821 -10.16 10.63 22.84
C ASN A 821 -11.03 10.55 24.13
N GLU A 822 -11.29 9.36 24.64
CA GLU A 822 -12.02 9.12 25.88
C GLU A 822 -11.28 9.61 27.14
N ASP A 823 -9.95 9.67 27.08
CA ASP A 823 -9.09 10.16 28.15
C ASP A 823 -8.96 11.70 28.21
N ILE A 824 -9.69 12.43 27.35
CA ILE A 824 -9.65 13.90 27.33
C ILE A 824 -10.11 14.47 28.68
N ASP A 825 -9.45 15.54 29.13
CA ASP A 825 -9.82 16.22 30.37
C ASP A 825 -11.28 16.71 30.27
N PRO A 826 -12.18 16.34 31.22
CA PRO A 826 -13.58 16.73 31.19
C PRO A 826 -13.81 18.24 31.05
N SER A 827 -12.92 19.06 31.60
CA SER A 827 -13.01 20.53 31.49
C SER A 827 -12.83 21.03 30.05
N VAL A 828 -12.08 20.30 29.22
CA VAL A 828 -11.93 20.61 27.78
C VAL A 828 -13.23 20.31 27.04
N ILE A 829 -13.89 19.19 27.37
CA ILE A 829 -15.20 18.83 26.79
C ILE A 829 -16.28 19.84 27.17
N GLU A 830 -16.34 20.24 28.45
CA GLU A 830 -17.29 21.25 28.92
C GLU A 830 -17.10 22.59 28.19
N ALA A 831 -15.84 23.01 28.00
CA ALA A 831 -15.51 24.22 27.24
C ALA A 831 -15.90 24.09 25.76
N MET A 832 -15.67 22.92 25.13
CA MET A 832 -16.08 22.67 23.74
C MET A 832 -17.61 22.59 23.59
N ALA A 833 -18.34 22.15 24.60
CA ALA A 833 -19.78 21.94 24.52
C ALA A 833 -20.62 23.22 24.63
N THR A 834 -20.02 24.35 25.02
CA THR A 834 -20.72 25.61 25.28
C THR A 834 -20.42 26.70 24.25
N ILE A 835 -21.38 27.59 24.00
CA ILE A 835 -21.26 28.67 22.99
C ILE A 835 -20.72 29.99 23.57
N ASN A 836 -20.83 30.19 24.90
CA ASN A 836 -20.40 31.41 25.61
C ASN A 836 -19.99 31.15 27.07
N GLY A 837 -19.39 29.99 27.32
CA GLY A 837 -18.80 29.59 28.60
C GLY A 837 -17.68 30.52 29.07
N GLY A 838 -16.93 31.16 28.15
CA GLY A 838 -15.93 32.19 28.48
C GLY A 838 -14.65 31.65 29.13
N GLU A 839 -14.37 30.37 28.96
CA GLU A 839 -13.22 29.64 29.51
C GLU A 839 -12.02 29.72 28.54
N ARG A 840 -10.80 29.83 29.07
CA ARG A 840 -9.56 29.74 28.28
C ARG A 840 -8.94 28.38 28.51
N VAL A 841 -9.06 27.50 27.54
CA VAL A 841 -8.48 26.16 27.58
C VAL A 841 -7.52 26.02 26.38
N ASP A 842 -6.30 25.55 26.64
CA ASP A 842 -5.36 25.15 25.58
C ASP A 842 -5.81 23.78 25.08
N PHE A 843 -6.19 23.70 23.80
CA PHE A 843 -6.66 22.47 23.17
C PHE A 843 -5.46 21.68 22.62
N ASP A 844 -4.67 21.07 23.51
CA ASP A 844 -3.69 20.05 23.11
C ASP A 844 -4.44 18.70 23.02
N PHE A 845 -4.59 18.21 21.78
CA PHE A 845 -5.31 16.98 21.43
C PHE A 845 -4.43 15.73 21.51
#